data_AF-A0A0C9ZLI3-F1
#
_entry.id   AF-A0A0C9ZLI3-F1
#
_cell.length_a   1.000
_cell.length_b   1.000
_cell.length_c   1.000
_cell.angle_alpha   90.00
_cell.angle_beta   90.00
_cell.angle_gamma   90.00
#
_symmetry.space_group_name_H-M   'P 1'
#
loop_
_entity.id
_entity.type
_entity.pdbx_description
1 polymer ?
#
loop_
_entity_poly.entity_id
_entity_poly.type
_entity_poly.pdbx_seq_one_letter_code
_entity_poly.pdbx_strand_id
1 'polypeptide(L)'
;MHSISDLTTFCRKTTGDVPPNLVGASTTVVGSKVYLFGGRLVTERRTVSDLYVFDLETFVWKKIESFEDDDIPEPRYFHRNDQLVIFGGMGNVPNSTSVEDLCVLNDIRFLDLSTMHWLPALSTNGIPRDSGSETLLPKPRYAHLSSVTADRLFIIGGQDLSNMWLDDVCVYDLLGKVWVQRGTFPHHCGTYRSVAVSGNLRVRIPQNESRTSDASAPLASPGSHFRSDKSPSSEATQSESLIHLPYSTAPTDDFPNDIYLYSNYNFTDVKRELHVFSPLPDTDFTITDRSSSMNGSTFPPGLRFPSGAILGTHFIIAGTYLAHTYQSYSIWALDLHSMTWSRIDPGNALATGSWFRACLWAETNKFVIFGNRNGNLVEDYNRRLLSWDHVAVIDLESFGIYQPPPLQVDVTMQEYGLSALEEALLADFEVVCDDGRKIKCSRKVLEDRWPWFKDQRVKFVERAKQAIETLPASSMDVGLPDLPGAPHSTEARPDPRLTPRAFNLSEPYPITLALLQYFYSLALITPLQHAPAVLSQLLILSSTYQISHLQSLVKHAMHRALSNSTSVGVYEVATLCSCRSLQIRALKTVMAYSQRRTERSRADSRGGGGGGSRNPDQGDYEYQGRGSDDALGSPNRPRGTSDVRSPGTVDQHSTTSNSRGHVGNRSE
;
A
#
# COMPACT_ATOMS: atom_id res chain seq x y z
N MET A 1 28.98 8.60 0.18
CA MET A 1 27.62 8.97 -0.25
C MET A 1 26.65 8.06 0.50
N HIS A 2 25.51 8.55 0.96
CA HIS A 2 24.45 7.67 1.47
C HIS A 2 23.76 6.96 0.30
N SER A 3 23.31 5.73 0.50
CA SER A 3 22.50 5.02 -0.51
C SER A 3 21.09 5.59 -0.52
N ILE A 4 20.40 5.53 -1.67
CA ILE A 4 18.96 5.81 -1.73
C ILE A 4 18.15 4.83 -0.87
N SER A 5 18.66 3.61 -0.65
CA SER A 5 18.08 2.63 0.27
C SER A 5 18.18 3.06 1.75
N ASP A 6 19.15 3.92 2.10
CA ASP A 6 19.26 4.51 3.44
C ASP A 6 18.22 5.64 3.66
N LEU A 7 17.54 6.10 2.60
CA LEU A 7 16.40 7.02 2.71
C LEU A 7 15.07 6.28 2.94
N THR A 8 15.02 4.97 2.64
CA THR A 8 13.80 4.15 2.77
C THR A 8 13.73 3.32 4.03
N THR A 9 14.87 3.13 4.71
CA THR A 9 14.97 2.38 5.95
C THR A 9 15.69 3.18 7.01
N PHE A 10 15.16 3.22 8.23
CA PHE A 10 15.89 3.71 9.40
C PHE A 10 15.90 2.66 10.51
N CYS A 11 16.89 2.73 11.40
CA CYS A 11 17.05 1.84 12.55
C CYS A 11 17.15 2.68 13.82
N ARG A 12 16.46 2.25 14.88
CA ARG A 12 16.53 2.86 16.22
C ARG A 12 16.80 1.77 17.26
N LYS A 13 17.41 2.17 18.39
CA LYS A 13 17.37 1.36 19.61
C LYS A 13 15.99 1.54 20.27
N THR A 14 15.44 0.48 20.82
CA THR A 14 14.23 0.52 21.65
C THR A 14 14.55 0.95 23.09
N THR A 15 13.54 1.40 23.82
CA THR A 15 13.66 1.86 25.23
C THR A 15 12.45 1.40 26.05
N GLY A 16 12.44 1.70 27.36
CA GLY A 16 11.41 1.22 28.29
C GLY A 16 11.68 -0.22 28.74
N ASP A 17 10.62 -0.99 28.94
CA ASP A 17 10.63 -2.36 29.46
C ASP A 17 11.00 -3.36 28.35
N VAL A 18 12.20 -3.21 27.76
CA VAL A 18 12.65 -4.03 26.63
C VAL A 18 12.61 -5.53 27.00
N PRO A 19 11.85 -6.37 26.28
CA PRO A 19 11.73 -7.79 26.60
C PRO A 19 13.08 -8.51 26.56
N PRO A 20 13.31 -9.47 27.47
CA PRO A 20 14.55 -10.25 27.49
C PRO A 20 14.74 -11.10 26.22
N ASN A 21 15.92 -11.66 26.04
CA ASN A 21 16.19 -12.60 24.95
C ASN A 21 15.33 -13.87 25.12
N LEU A 22 14.40 -14.07 24.19
CA LEU A 22 13.38 -15.12 24.22
C LEU A 22 13.57 -16.10 23.05
N VAL A 23 12.94 -17.27 23.16
CA VAL A 23 12.78 -18.24 22.07
C VAL A 23 11.29 -18.46 21.81
N GLY A 24 10.86 -18.30 20.55
CA GLY A 24 9.52 -18.71 20.10
C GLY A 24 8.35 -17.95 20.73
N ALA A 25 8.54 -16.71 21.19
CA ALA A 25 7.45 -15.79 21.55
C ALA A 25 6.62 -15.43 20.30
N SER A 26 5.33 -15.15 20.47
CA SER A 26 4.50 -14.60 19.39
C SER A 26 4.57 -13.08 19.36
N THR A 27 4.27 -12.49 18.19
CA THR A 27 3.97 -11.05 18.09
C THR A 27 2.80 -10.79 17.14
N THR A 28 2.00 -9.78 17.47
CA THR A 28 0.80 -9.38 16.73
C THR A 28 0.72 -7.86 16.68
N VAL A 29 0.33 -7.28 15.54
CA VAL A 29 0.14 -5.83 15.40
C VAL A 29 -1.33 -5.49 15.48
N VAL A 30 -1.69 -4.48 16.27
CA VAL A 30 -3.03 -3.87 16.27
C VAL A 30 -2.87 -2.35 16.32
N GLY A 31 -3.35 -1.66 15.28
CA GLY A 31 -3.10 -0.24 15.07
C GLY A 31 -1.60 0.11 15.08
N SER A 32 -1.23 1.15 15.81
CA SER A 32 0.17 1.57 16.03
C SER A 32 0.89 0.82 17.17
N LYS A 33 0.40 -0.36 17.60
CA LYS A 33 1.01 -1.14 18.70
C LYS A 33 1.31 -2.57 18.31
N VAL A 34 2.45 -3.10 18.81
CA VAL A 34 2.84 -4.51 18.66
C VAL A 34 2.82 -5.18 20.03
N TYR A 35 2.04 -6.22 20.15
CA TYR A 35 1.93 -7.05 21.34
C TYR A 35 2.89 -8.22 21.20
N LEU A 36 3.60 -8.56 22.27
CA LEU A 36 4.48 -9.73 22.38
C LEU A 36 4.00 -10.56 23.57
N PHE A 37 3.78 -11.86 23.37
CA PHE A 37 3.35 -12.77 24.43
C PHE A 37 4.27 -13.98 24.56
N GLY A 38 4.62 -14.28 25.80
CA GLY A 38 5.23 -15.53 26.23
C GLY A 38 6.58 -15.84 25.56
N GLY A 39 6.75 -17.09 25.15
CA GLY A 39 8.03 -17.63 24.70
C GLY A 39 8.80 -18.31 25.84
N ARG A 40 10.10 -18.51 25.62
CA ARG A 40 10.98 -19.22 26.56
C ARG A 40 12.27 -18.45 26.80
N LEU A 41 12.59 -18.15 28.05
CA LEU A 41 13.81 -17.47 28.46
C LEU A 41 15.03 -18.31 28.11
N VAL A 42 16.05 -17.68 27.53
CA VAL A 42 17.27 -18.37 27.08
C VAL A 42 18.17 -18.73 28.26
N THR A 43 18.36 -17.78 29.18
CA THR A 43 19.23 -17.88 30.37
C THR A 43 18.80 -19.00 31.31
N GLU A 44 17.50 -19.10 31.56
CA GLU A 44 16.91 -20.00 32.54
C GLU A 44 16.26 -21.25 31.93
N ARG A 45 16.15 -21.31 30.59
CA ARG A 45 15.34 -22.27 29.81
C ARG A 45 13.83 -22.30 30.13
N ARG A 46 13.37 -21.56 31.14
CA ARG A 46 11.99 -21.41 31.62
C ARG A 46 11.05 -20.77 30.59
N THR A 47 9.85 -21.34 30.44
CA THR A 47 8.72 -20.76 29.70
C THR A 47 8.11 -19.58 30.46
N VAL A 48 7.59 -18.58 29.75
CA VAL A 48 6.91 -17.41 30.35
C VAL A 48 5.55 -17.14 29.72
N SER A 49 4.69 -16.45 30.46
CA SER A 49 3.38 -15.92 30.05
C SER A 49 3.34 -14.38 30.10
N ASP A 50 4.52 -13.74 30.15
CA ASP A 50 4.64 -12.28 30.14
C ASP A 50 4.02 -11.66 28.87
N LEU A 51 3.31 -10.53 29.06
CA LEU A 51 2.78 -9.69 27.99
C LEU A 51 3.53 -8.36 27.95
N TYR A 52 4.02 -8.00 26.77
CA TYR A 52 4.69 -6.73 26.50
C TYR A 52 4.02 -6.01 25.33
N VAL A 53 3.99 -4.67 25.38
CA VAL A 53 3.46 -3.83 24.31
C VAL A 53 4.55 -2.85 23.85
N PHE A 54 4.82 -2.87 22.55
CA PHE A 54 5.67 -1.90 21.87
C PHE A 54 4.81 -0.87 21.14
N ASP A 55 5.17 0.40 21.29
CA ASP A 55 4.52 1.50 20.60
C ASP A 55 5.32 1.93 19.35
N LEU A 56 4.69 1.87 18.18
CA LEU A 56 5.37 2.07 16.88
C LEU A 56 5.69 3.54 16.55
N GLU A 57 5.11 4.48 17.29
CA GLU A 57 5.32 5.92 17.10
C GLU A 57 6.46 6.43 18.00
N THR A 58 6.46 6.00 19.26
CA THR A 58 7.44 6.41 20.28
C THR A 58 8.66 5.49 20.36
N PHE A 59 8.56 4.25 19.89
CA PHE A 59 9.58 3.19 19.96
C PHE A 59 9.92 2.72 21.39
N VAL A 60 8.93 2.78 22.28
CA VAL A 60 9.03 2.39 23.69
C VAL A 60 8.30 1.06 23.91
N TRP A 61 8.94 0.15 24.66
CA TRP A 61 8.31 -1.03 25.25
C TRP A 61 7.73 -0.71 26.63
N LYS A 62 6.55 -1.27 26.93
CA LYS A 62 5.97 -1.32 28.27
C LYS A 62 5.61 -2.77 28.59
N LYS A 63 5.95 -3.25 29.80
CA LYS A 63 5.41 -4.51 30.32
C LYS A 63 3.96 -4.29 30.78
N ILE A 64 3.08 -5.23 30.44
CA ILE A 64 1.74 -5.27 31.00
C ILE A 64 1.80 -6.14 32.25
N GLU A 65 1.42 -5.55 33.39
CA GLU A 65 1.23 -6.28 34.63
C GLU A 65 -0.09 -7.05 34.54
N SER A 66 -0.07 -8.31 34.96
CA SER A 66 -1.24 -9.18 35.02
C SER A 66 -2.01 -8.97 36.32
N PHE A 67 -3.33 -9.02 36.27
CA PHE A 67 -4.17 -8.91 37.47
C PHE A 67 -4.38 -10.28 38.12
N GLU A 68 -4.61 -10.31 39.44
CA GLU A 68 -4.75 -11.58 40.19
C GLU A 68 -6.01 -12.38 39.80
N ASP A 69 -7.03 -11.70 39.23
CA ASP A 69 -8.27 -12.29 38.73
C ASP A 69 -8.21 -12.73 37.24
N ASP A 70 -7.09 -12.53 36.53
CA ASP A 70 -6.98 -12.90 35.11
C ASP A 70 -6.87 -14.41 34.88
N ASP A 71 -7.64 -14.94 33.92
CA ASP A 71 -7.40 -16.27 33.35
C ASP A 71 -6.22 -16.21 32.35
N ILE A 72 -4.99 -16.08 32.86
CA ILE A 72 -3.76 -15.92 32.06
C ILE A 72 -3.42 -17.25 31.36
N PRO A 73 -3.13 -17.28 30.04
CA PRO A 73 -2.71 -18.49 29.34
C PRO A 73 -1.42 -19.07 29.93
N GLU A 74 -1.37 -20.41 30.06
CA GLU A 74 -0.17 -21.10 30.57
C GLU A 74 1.11 -20.72 29.79
N PRO A 75 2.27 -20.58 30.47
CA PRO A 75 3.56 -20.24 29.86
C PRO A 75 3.94 -21.11 28.65
N ARG A 76 4.11 -20.50 27.48
CA ARG A 76 4.15 -21.24 26.20
C ARG A 76 5.00 -20.60 25.11
N TYR A 77 5.55 -21.43 24.21
CA TYR A 77 6.35 -21.02 23.05
C TYR A 77 5.98 -21.79 21.77
N PHE A 78 6.38 -21.26 20.61
CA PHE A 78 5.97 -21.74 19.27
C PHE A 78 4.44 -21.84 19.07
N HIS A 79 3.69 -21.02 19.79
CA HIS A 79 2.31 -20.66 19.46
C HIS A 79 2.31 -19.55 18.39
N ARG A 80 1.19 -19.35 17.70
CA ARG A 80 0.94 -18.13 16.91
C ARG A 80 -0.20 -17.33 17.54
N ASN A 81 -0.23 -16.05 17.19
CA ASN A 81 -1.20 -15.07 17.66
C ASN A 81 -1.58 -14.14 16.50
N ASP A 82 -2.86 -14.13 16.12
CA ASP A 82 -3.45 -13.19 15.17
C ASP A 82 -4.66 -12.52 15.86
N GLN A 83 -4.84 -11.21 15.71
CA GLN A 83 -5.87 -10.41 16.42
C GLN A 83 -5.93 -10.58 17.96
N LEU A 84 -4.83 -10.99 18.62
CA LEU A 84 -4.77 -11.28 20.06
C LEU A 84 -5.56 -12.53 20.49
N VAL A 85 -5.80 -13.41 19.52
CA VAL A 85 -6.24 -14.79 19.72
C VAL A 85 -5.02 -15.70 19.65
N ILE A 86 -4.71 -16.34 20.78
CA ILE A 86 -3.64 -17.33 20.91
C ILE A 86 -4.22 -18.73 20.80
N PHE A 87 -3.55 -19.58 20.01
CA PHE A 87 -3.88 -20.99 19.91
C PHE A 87 -2.64 -21.87 20.21
N GLY A 88 -2.83 -22.92 21.01
CA GLY A 88 -1.89 -24.03 21.20
C GLY A 88 -0.45 -23.62 21.58
N GLY A 89 0.53 -24.31 21.00
CA GLY A 89 1.97 -24.17 21.30
C GLY A 89 2.53 -25.30 22.17
N MET A 90 3.78 -25.13 22.63
CA MET A 90 4.40 -25.97 23.66
C MET A 90 4.37 -25.25 25.01
N GLY A 91 3.86 -25.94 26.03
CA GLY A 91 3.84 -25.50 27.43
C GLY A 91 4.46 -26.55 28.35
N ASN A 92 4.35 -26.39 29.66
CA ASN A 92 4.80 -27.39 30.64
C ASN A 92 3.65 -28.36 30.97
N VAL A 93 3.93 -29.58 31.42
CA VAL A 93 2.88 -30.50 31.91
C VAL A 93 2.26 -29.95 33.20
N PRO A 94 0.94 -29.75 33.30
CA PRO A 94 0.28 -29.30 34.52
C PRO A 94 0.61 -30.20 35.72
N ASN A 95 1.00 -29.57 36.83
CA ASN A 95 1.46 -30.22 38.07
C ASN A 95 2.82 -30.96 38.02
N SER A 96 3.59 -30.90 36.92
CA SER A 96 4.99 -31.37 36.99
C SER A 96 5.90 -30.34 37.66
N THR A 97 6.82 -30.82 38.51
CA THR A 97 7.91 -30.04 39.08
C THR A 97 9.17 -30.01 38.19
N SER A 98 9.17 -30.76 37.08
CA SER A 98 10.24 -30.77 36.09
C SER A 98 10.02 -29.66 35.05
N VAL A 99 11.04 -28.82 34.85
CA VAL A 99 11.06 -27.76 33.82
C VAL A 99 11.33 -28.33 32.41
N GLU A 100 11.62 -29.64 32.31
CA GLU A 100 11.84 -30.33 31.03
C GLU A 100 10.62 -31.15 30.57
N ASP A 101 9.60 -31.30 31.42
CA ASP A 101 8.35 -32.01 31.11
C ASP A 101 7.43 -31.10 30.27
N LEU A 102 7.64 -31.11 28.96
CA LEU A 102 6.87 -30.30 28.02
C LEU A 102 5.63 -31.04 27.50
N CYS A 103 4.52 -30.32 27.44
CA CYS A 103 3.31 -30.73 26.75
C CYS A 103 3.11 -29.92 25.46
N VAL A 104 2.16 -30.35 24.63
CA VAL A 104 1.68 -29.58 23.48
C VAL A 104 0.20 -29.28 23.70
N LEU A 105 -0.23 -28.07 23.34
CA LEU A 105 -1.53 -27.50 23.68
C LEU A 105 -2.46 -27.39 22.46
N ASN A 106 -3.78 -27.38 22.70
CA ASN A 106 -4.84 -27.07 21.72
C ASN A 106 -5.91 -26.10 22.26
N ASP A 107 -5.63 -25.39 23.35
CA ASP A 107 -6.54 -24.36 23.86
C ASP A 107 -6.51 -23.11 22.98
N ILE A 108 -7.65 -22.40 22.94
CA ILE A 108 -7.78 -21.08 22.32
C ILE A 108 -8.08 -20.01 23.39
N ARG A 109 -7.35 -18.91 23.35
CA ARG A 109 -7.30 -17.88 24.40
C ARG A 109 -7.38 -16.49 23.77
N PHE A 110 -8.14 -15.60 24.39
CA PHE A 110 -8.47 -14.27 23.86
C PHE A 110 -8.11 -13.20 24.89
N LEU A 111 -7.42 -12.14 24.45
CA LEU A 111 -7.14 -10.95 25.23
C LEU A 111 -8.05 -9.81 24.75
N ASP A 112 -8.84 -9.22 25.65
CA ASP A 112 -9.64 -8.02 25.34
C ASP A 112 -8.74 -6.77 25.36
N LEU A 113 -8.67 -6.06 24.24
CA LEU A 113 -7.89 -4.83 24.08
C LEU A 113 -8.43 -3.62 24.84
N SER A 114 -9.74 -3.59 25.10
CA SER A 114 -10.40 -2.44 25.73
C SER A 114 -10.18 -2.41 27.24
N THR A 115 -10.09 -3.59 27.85
CA THR A 115 -9.87 -3.78 29.29
C THR A 115 -8.45 -4.28 29.62
N MET A 116 -7.72 -4.85 28.63
CA MET A 116 -6.43 -5.54 28.77
C MET A 116 -6.46 -6.84 29.61
N HIS A 117 -7.65 -7.41 29.81
CA HIS A 117 -7.86 -8.66 30.56
C HIS A 117 -8.05 -9.90 29.66
N TRP A 118 -7.72 -11.08 30.18
CA TRP A 118 -7.91 -12.35 29.46
C TRP A 118 -9.33 -12.89 29.62
N LEU A 119 -9.94 -13.35 28.51
CA LEU A 119 -11.28 -13.95 28.54
C LEU A 119 -11.22 -15.40 29.07
N PRO A 120 -12.15 -15.81 29.96
CA PRO A 120 -12.14 -17.16 30.55
C PRO A 120 -12.22 -18.29 29.53
N ALA A 121 -11.42 -19.35 29.73
CA ALA A 121 -11.28 -20.50 28.83
C ALA A 121 -12.62 -21.12 28.41
N LEU A 122 -13.56 -21.20 29.37
CA LEU A 122 -14.89 -21.78 29.20
C LEU A 122 -15.78 -20.98 28.24
N SER A 123 -15.44 -19.71 27.98
CA SER A 123 -16.13 -18.82 27.04
C SER A 123 -15.54 -18.81 25.63
N THR A 124 -14.41 -19.50 25.42
CA THR A 124 -13.64 -19.52 24.16
C THR A 124 -13.41 -20.94 23.61
N ASN A 125 -13.30 -21.94 24.48
CA ASN A 125 -13.16 -23.35 24.12
C ASN A 125 -14.54 -24.02 24.16
N GLY A 126 -15.50 -23.44 23.42
CA GLY A 126 -16.94 -23.72 23.56
C GLY A 126 -17.27 -25.22 23.57
N ILE A 127 -17.88 -25.68 24.67
CA ILE A 127 -18.26 -27.10 24.85
C ILE A 127 -19.24 -27.48 23.72
N PRO A 128 -18.91 -28.49 22.88
CA PRO A 128 -19.80 -28.88 21.81
C PRO A 128 -21.08 -29.49 22.36
N ARG A 129 -22.23 -28.97 21.94
CA ARG A 129 -23.55 -29.44 22.42
C ARG A 129 -24.02 -30.74 21.75
N ASP A 130 -23.41 -31.10 20.62
CA ASP A 130 -23.77 -32.27 19.82
C ASP A 130 -22.57 -33.21 19.60
N SER A 131 -22.79 -34.52 19.75
CA SER A 131 -21.77 -35.57 19.79
C SER A 131 -20.96 -35.78 18.50
N GLY A 132 -21.25 -35.05 17.41
CA GLY A 132 -20.46 -35.10 16.18
C GLY A 132 -19.21 -34.22 16.21
N SER A 133 -19.16 -33.22 17.11
CA SER A 133 -18.21 -32.11 17.01
C SER A 133 -16.82 -32.37 17.64
N GLU A 134 -16.63 -33.51 18.33
CA GLU A 134 -15.27 -33.99 18.67
C GLU A 134 -14.36 -34.13 17.43
N THR A 135 -14.97 -34.38 16.26
CA THR A 135 -14.27 -34.45 14.97
C THR A 135 -13.70 -33.11 14.50
N LEU A 136 -14.27 -31.98 14.93
CA LEU A 136 -13.86 -30.62 14.55
C LEU A 136 -12.75 -30.06 15.44
N LEU A 137 -12.57 -30.61 16.65
CA LEU A 137 -11.57 -30.13 17.58
C LEU A 137 -10.13 -30.38 17.05
N PRO A 138 -9.26 -29.36 17.07
CA PRO A 138 -7.88 -29.51 16.60
C PRO A 138 -7.06 -30.35 17.57
N LYS A 139 -6.25 -31.26 16.99
CA LYS A 139 -5.19 -31.96 17.74
C LYS A 139 -4.18 -30.94 18.33
N PRO A 140 -3.64 -31.17 19.54
CA PRO A 140 -2.56 -30.38 20.12
C PRO A 140 -1.36 -30.23 19.19
N ARG A 141 -0.90 -28.98 19.03
CA ARG A 141 0.14 -28.64 18.06
C ARG A 141 0.96 -27.39 18.39
N TYR A 142 2.26 -27.44 18.06
CA TYR A 142 3.15 -26.28 18.04
C TYR A 142 3.66 -26.01 16.63
N ALA A 143 4.23 -24.82 16.41
CA ALA A 143 4.78 -24.36 15.12
C ALA A 143 3.79 -24.45 13.93
N HIS A 144 2.49 -24.49 14.23
CA HIS A 144 1.40 -24.37 13.26
C HIS A 144 1.40 -22.99 12.61
N LEU A 145 0.83 -22.91 11.41
CA LEU A 145 0.46 -21.63 10.83
C LEU A 145 -0.94 -21.25 11.31
N SER A 146 -1.25 -19.96 11.28
CA SER A 146 -2.61 -19.46 11.41
C SER A 146 -2.85 -18.31 10.44
N SER A 147 -4.10 -17.91 10.26
CA SER A 147 -4.45 -16.60 9.72
C SER A 147 -5.90 -16.31 10.05
N VAL A 148 -6.23 -15.06 10.37
CA VAL A 148 -7.62 -14.59 10.34
C VAL A 148 -7.97 -14.12 8.92
N THR A 149 -9.20 -14.34 8.50
CA THR A 149 -9.84 -13.66 7.36
C THR A 149 -11.34 -13.50 7.64
N ALA A 150 -11.88 -12.31 7.37
CA ALA A 150 -13.15 -11.86 7.94
C ALA A 150 -13.20 -12.21 9.45
N ASP A 151 -14.25 -12.89 9.91
CA ASP A 151 -14.43 -13.34 11.29
C ASP A 151 -13.99 -14.79 11.55
N ARG A 152 -13.15 -15.39 10.68
CA ARG A 152 -12.71 -16.79 10.80
C ARG A 152 -11.20 -16.91 11.00
N LEU A 153 -10.80 -17.61 12.07
CA LEU A 153 -9.42 -18.01 12.33
C LEU A 153 -9.16 -19.40 11.74
N PHE A 154 -8.21 -19.47 10.81
CA PHE A 154 -7.70 -20.73 10.27
C PHE A 154 -6.45 -21.13 11.03
N ILE A 155 -6.37 -22.40 11.46
CA ILE A 155 -5.16 -23.05 11.98
C ILE A 155 -4.73 -24.12 10.97
N ILE A 156 -3.50 -24.06 10.48
CA ILE A 156 -3.00 -24.87 9.36
C ILE A 156 -1.73 -25.61 9.77
N GLY A 157 -1.76 -26.95 9.70
CA GLY A 157 -0.59 -27.81 9.88
C GLY A 157 0.05 -27.71 11.27
N GLY A 158 1.39 -27.67 11.33
CA GLY A 158 2.16 -27.73 12.57
C GLY A 158 2.64 -29.14 12.92
N GLN A 159 3.07 -29.33 14.17
CA GLN A 159 3.63 -30.59 14.67
C GLN A 159 3.06 -31.02 16.02
N ASP A 160 2.93 -32.33 16.24
CA ASP A 160 2.58 -32.94 17.53
C ASP A 160 3.80 -33.17 18.45
N LEU A 161 3.59 -33.68 19.66
CA LEU A 161 4.66 -33.97 20.64
C LEU A 161 5.75 -34.92 20.09
N SER A 162 5.39 -35.82 19.16
CA SER A 162 6.31 -36.75 18.50
C SER A 162 7.09 -36.09 17.34
N ASN A 163 6.93 -34.78 17.13
CA ASN A 163 7.43 -34.02 15.98
C ASN A 163 6.80 -34.44 14.62
N MET A 164 5.72 -35.25 14.63
CA MET A 164 5.03 -35.62 13.40
C MET A 164 4.25 -34.43 12.85
N TRP A 165 4.25 -34.29 11.52
CA TRP A 165 3.50 -33.23 10.85
C TRP A 165 2.01 -33.52 10.89
N LEU A 166 1.23 -32.48 11.15
CA LEU A 166 -0.23 -32.52 11.01
C LEU A 166 -0.61 -32.01 9.62
N ASP A 167 -1.55 -32.71 9.01
CA ASP A 167 -2.07 -32.55 7.64
C ASP A 167 -3.51 -32.01 7.63
N ASP A 168 -3.95 -31.40 8.73
CA ASP A 168 -5.29 -30.84 8.89
C ASP A 168 -5.30 -29.30 8.99
N VAL A 169 -6.42 -28.74 8.56
CA VAL A 169 -6.75 -27.32 8.62
C VAL A 169 -8.05 -27.19 9.41
N CYS A 170 -7.99 -26.49 10.54
CA CYS A 170 -9.14 -26.33 11.45
C CYS A 170 -9.57 -24.86 11.41
N VAL A 171 -10.87 -24.60 11.28
CA VAL A 171 -11.44 -23.25 11.20
C VAL A 171 -12.30 -22.98 12.43
N TYR A 172 -12.06 -21.84 13.06
CA TYR A 172 -12.76 -21.34 14.24
C TYR A 172 -13.47 -20.03 13.90
N ASP A 173 -14.74 -19.92 14.27
CA ASP A 173 -15.55 -18.71 14.16
C ASP A 173 -15.29 -17.79 15.37
N LEU A 174 -14.81 -16.58 15.12
CA LEU A 174 -14.46 -15.59 16.13
C LEU A 174 -15.69 -14.95 16.79
N LEU A 175 -16.83 -14.90 16.10
CA LEU A 175 -18.09 -14.34 16.62
C LEU A 175 -18.84 -15.38 17.45
N GLY A 176 -19.09 -16.57 16.89
CA GLY A 176 -19.75 -17.68 17.59
C GLY A 176 -18.88 -18.39 18.63
N LYS A 177 -17.56 -18.16 18.60
CA LYS A 177 -16.55 -18.76 19.50
C LYS A 177 -16.55 -20.29 19.52
N VAL A 178 -16.60 -20.88 18.32
CA VAL A 178 -16.69 -22.34 18.11
C VAL A 178 -15.84 -22.81 16.94
N TRP A 179 -15.38 -24.06 16.98
CA TRP A 179 -14.79 -24.74 15.83
C TRP A 179 -15.89 -25.14 14.84
N VAL A 180 -15.80 -24.65 13.60
CA VAL A 180 -16.87 -24.77 12.59
C VAL A 180 -16.53 -25.72 11.45
N GLN A 181 -15.25 -25.93 11.13
CA GLN A 181 -14.85 -26.74 9.98
C GLN A 181 -13.48 -27.40 10.20
N ARG A 182 -13.27 -28.56 9.57
CA ARG A 182 -11.98 -29.23 9.49
C ARG A 182 -11.77 -29.85 8.11
N GLY A 183 -10.74 -29.40 7.40
CA GLY A 183 -10.31 -29.95 6.10
C GLY A 183 -8.93 -30.61 6.19
N THR A 184 -8.52 -31.28 5.11
CA THR A 184 -7.17 -31.86 4.95
C THR A 184 -6.32 -31.03 3.99
N PHE A 185 -5.04 -30.91 4.30
CA PHE A 185 -4.02 -30.26 3.48
C PHE A 185 -2.73 -31.09 3.55
N PRO A 186 -2.49 -32.01 2.59
CA PRO A 186 -1.44 -33.04 2.68
C PRO A 186 -0.01 -32.52 2.41
N HIS A 187 0.30 -31.30 2.84
CA HIS A 187 1.60 -30.66 2.70
C HIS A 187 2.18 -30.36 4.09
N HIS A 188 3.40 -30.83 4.36
CA HIS A 188 4.10 -30.52 5.61
C HIS A 188 4.36 -29.01 5.71
N CYS A 189 3.57 -28.29 6.50
CA CYS A 189 3.64 -26.83 6.65
C CYS A 189 3.76 -26.41 8.13
N GLY A 190 4.54 -25.35 8.38
CA GLY A 190 4.78 -24.81 9.72
C GLY A 190 5.85 -23.72 9.78
N THR A 191 5.86 -22.96 10.88
CA THR A 191 6.54 -21.65 11.02
C THR A 191 8.05 -21.65 10.74
N TYR A 192 8.71 -22.82 10.81
CA TYR A 192 10.13 -22.96 10.48
C TYR A 192 10.48 -22.57 9.04
N ARG A 193 9.54 -22.78 8.09
CA ARG A 193 9.78 -22.70 6.64
C ARG A 193 8.60 -22.21 5.80
N SER A 194 7.44 -22.02 6.43
CA SER A 194 6.18 -21.65 5.80
C SER A 194 5.56 -20.46 6.53
N VAL A 195 4.75 -19.69 5.81
CA VAL A 195 3.92 -18.61 6.36
C VAL A 195 2.56 -18.59 5.67
N ALA A 196 1.49 -18.42 6.45
CA ALA A 196 0.13 -18.20 5.96
C ALA A 196 -0.34 -16.82 6.44
N VAL A 197 -0.91 -16.00 5.56
CA VAL A 197 -1.44 -14.67 5.89
C VAL A 197 -2.59 -14.28 4.96
N SER A 198 -3.49 -13.45 5.48
CA SER A 198 -4.48 -12.71 4.71
C SER A 198 -4.24 -11.19 4.81
N GLY A 199 -5.02 -10.41 4.08
CA GLY A 199 -5.04 -8.95 4.19
C GLY A 199 -6.09 -8.46 5.19
N ASN A 200 -5.87 -7.31 5.82
CA ASN A 200 -6.89 -6.65 6.64
C ASN A 200 -7.99 -5.99 5.78
N LEU A 201 -7.65 -5.58 4.55
CA LEU A 201 -8.54 -4.91 3.60
C LEU A 201 -8.38 -5.53 2.21
N ARG A 202 -9.50 -5.81 1.54
CA ARG A 202 -9.51 -6.29 0.15
C ARG A 202 -9.25 -5.12 -0.80
N VAL A 203 -8.42 -5.30 -1.82
CA VAL A 203 -8.32 -4.35 -2.93
C VAL A 203 -9.28 -4.77 -4.03
N ARG A 204 -10.18 -3.87 -4.41
CA ARG A 204 -11.12 -4.06 -5.54
C ARG A 204 -10.65 -3.28 -6.76
N ILE A 205 -10.95 -3.83 -7.94
CA ILE A 205 -10.54 -3.27 -9.24
C ILE A 205 -11.78 -3.24 -10.15
N PRO A 206 -12.49 -2.10 -10.24
CA PRO A 206 -13.73 -1.99 -11.02
C PRO A 206 -13.61 -2.50 -12.45
N GLN A 207 -12.49 -2.21 -13.12
CA GLN A 207 -12.18 -2.62 -14.49
C GLN A 207 -12.16 -4.15 -14.71
N ASN A 208 -11.97 -4.94 -13.65
CA ASN A 208 -12.04 -6.40 -13.70
C ASN A 208 -13.45 -6.90 -13.35
N GLU A 209 -14.13 -6.24 -12.41
CA GLU A 209 -15.42 -6.66 -11.84
C GLU A 209 -16.58 -6.41 -12.83
N SER A 210 -16.56 -5.30 -13.57
CA SER A 210 -17.51 -4.99 -14.64
C SER A 210 -17.44 -5.96 -15.85
N ARG A 211 -16.54 -6.94 -15.83
CA ARG A 211 -16.46 -8.03 -16.82
C ARG A 211 -17.09 -9.34 -16.36
N THR A 212 -17.48 -9.44 -15.09
CA THR A 212 -18.09 -10.64 -14.49
C THR A 212 -19.52 -10.41 -14.01
N SER A 213 -19.94 -9.15 -13.84
CA SER A 213 -21.32 -8.78 -13.50
C SER A 213 -22.18 -8.63 -14.76
N ASP A 214 -22.85 -9.70 -15.18
CA ASP A 214 -23.96 -9.59 -16.14
C ASP A 214 -25.16 -8.89 -15.48
N ALA A 215 -25.70 -7.87 -16.16
CA ALA A 215 -26.96 -7.17 -15.89
C ALA A 215 -27.25 -6.63 -14.46
N SER A 216 -27.13 -5.30 -14.30
CA SER A 216 -28.11 -4.54 -13.50
C SER A 216 -28.33 -3.14 -14.09
N ALA A 217 -29.57 -2.87 -14.55
CA ALA A 217 -30.13 -1.59 -15.01
C ALA A 217 -29.29 -0.71 -15.98
N PRO A 218 -29.76 -0.43 -17.22
CA PRO A 218 -29.17 0.65 -18.00
C PRO A 218 -29.47 1.99 -17.33
N LEU A 219 -28.44 2.62 -16.74
CA LEU A 219 -28.51 4.04 -16.41
C LEU A 219 -28.79 4.85 -17.68
N ALA A 220 -29.43 6.02 -17.52
CA ALA A 220 -29.64 6.95 -18.62
C ALA A 220 -28.31 7.33 -19.28
N SER A 221 -28.35 7.71 -20.56
CA SER A 221 -27.13 8.10 -21.29
C SER A 221 -26.49 9.34 -20.65
N PRO A 222 -25.14 9.44 -20.60
CA PRO A 222 -24.45 10.60 -20.02
C PRO A 222 -24.98 11.94 -20.53
N GLY A 223 -25.22 12.88 -19.61
CA GLY A 223 -25.85 14.17 -19.89
C GLY A 223 -27.37 14.13 -20.08
N SER A 224 -28.05 13.06 -19.65
CA SER A 224 -29.52 12.96 -19.60
C SER A 224 -30.07 12.40 -18.27
N HIS A 225 -29.31 12.50 -17.17
CA HIS A 225 -29.71 11.96 -15.88
C HIS A 225 -30.71 12.84 -15.12
N PHE A 226 -30.68 14.16 -15.36
CA PHE A 226 -31.56 15.14 -14.70
C PHE A 226 -32.36 16.00 -15.70
N ARG A 227 -31.95 16.03 -16.98
CA ARG A 227 -32.69 16.69 -18.07
C ARG A 227 -33.92 15.89 -18.52
N SER A 228 -35.08 16.54 -18.58
CA SER A 228 -36.30 15.98 -19.20
C SER A 228 -36.18 15.87 -20.72
N ASP A 229 -35.47 16.81 -21.35
CA ASP A 229 -35.21 16.82 -22.78
C ASP A 229 -34.02 15.91 -23.10
N LYS A 230 -34.27 14.89 -23.93
CA LYS A 230 -33.30 13.83 -24.27
C LYS A 230 -32.22 14.27 -25.28
N SER A 231 -31.75 15.51 -25.18
CA SER A 231 -30.60 16.04 -25.92
C SER A 231 -29.35 15.98 -25.03
N PRO A 232 -28.46 14.98 -25.22
CA PRO A 232 -27.22 14.93 -24.45
C PRO A 232 -26.38 16.18 -24.75
N SER A 233 -25.79 16.78 -23.71
CA SER A 233 -24.80 17.84 -23.91
C SER A 233 -23.58 17.29 -24.64
N SER A 234 -23.13 17.98 -25.68
CA SER A 234 -21.90 17.67 -26.43
C SER A 234 -20.61 17.80 -25.62
N GLU A 235 -20.71 18.18 -24.34
CA GLU A 235 -19.62 18.37 -23.38
C GLU A 235 -19.68 17.37 -22.21
N ALA A 236 -20.63 16.44 -22.19
CA ALA A 236 -20.74 15.42 -21.13
C ALA A 236 -19.61 14.38 -21.23
N THR A 237 -19.05 13.97 -20.09
CA THR A 237 -18.03 12.91 -20.05
C THR A 237 -18.69 11.55 -20.27
N GLN A 238 -18.30 10.85 -21.34
CA GLN A 238 -18.83 9.51 -21.64
C GLN A 238 -18.36 8.50 -20.59
N SER A 239 -19.25 7.63 -20.09
CA SER A 239 -18.91 6.63 -19.06
C SER A 239 -17.77 5.70 -19.48
N GLU A 240 -17.68 5.34 -20.77
CA GLU A 240 -16.57 4.54 -21.32
C GLU A 240 -15.19 5.21 -21.22
N SER A 241 -15.14 6.53 -20.99
CA SER A 241 -13.91 7.30 -20.78
C SER A 241 -13.52 7.46 -19.30
N LEU A 242 -14.35 7.00 -18.36
CA LEU A 242 -14.09 7.13 -16.92
C LEU A 242 -13.02 6.13 -16.46
N ILE A 243 -12.15 6.61 -15.57
CA ILE A 243 -10.97 5.89 -15.09
C ILE A 243 -11.11 5.64 -13.59
N HIS A 244 -11.88 4.61 -13.25
CA HIS A 244 -12.05 4.16 -11.87
C HIS A 244 -10.76 3.54 -11.33
N LEU A 245 -10.17 4.19 -10.31
CA LEU A 245 -8.99 3.70 -9.62
C LEU A 245 -9.33 2.50 -8.70
N PRO A 246 -8.40 1.54 -8.50
CA PRO A 246 -8.54 0.54 -7.45
C PRO A 246 -8.64 1.15 -6.06
N TYR A 247 -9.46 0.55 -5.21
CA TYR A 247 -9.75 1.04 -3.87
C TYR A 247 -9.67 -0.07 -2.83
N SER A 248 -9.59 0.31 -1.56
CA SER A 248 -9.65 -0.64 -0.44
C SER A 248 -11.05 -0.71 0.17
N THR A 249 -11.46 -1.91 0.55
CA THR A 249 -12.68 -2.18 1.33
C THR A 249 -12.39 -3.15 2.45
N ALA A 250 -13.23 -3.18 3.49
CA ALA A 250 -13.32 -4.35 4.36
C ALA A 250 -13.73 -5.58 3.51
N PRO A 251 -13.26 -6.80 3.86
CA PRO A 251 -13.83 -8.02 3.30
C PRO A 251 -15.32 -8.14 3.70
N THR A 252 -16.10 -8.81 2.86
CA THR A 252 -17.51 -9.19 3.14
C THR A 252 -17.68 -10.69 2.88
N ASP A 253 -18.81 -11.29 3.25
CA ASP A 253 -19.06 -12.72 2.97
C ASP A 253 -19.06 -13.05 1.47
N ASP A 254 -19.54 -12.13 0.63
CA ASP A 254 -19.48 -12.23 -0.85
C ASP A 254 -18.05 -12.09 -1.39
N PHE A 255 -17.20 -11.32 -0.71
CA PHE A 255 -15.84 -10.95 -1.14
C PHE A 255 -14.85 -11.04 0.04
N PRO A 256 -14.63 -12.24 0.61
CA PRO A 256 -13.75 -12.42 1.76
C PRO A 256 -12.29 -12.28 1.33
N ASN A 257 -11.34 -12.18 2.27
CA ASN A 257 -9.92 -12.16 1.90
C ASN A 257 -9.35 -13.58 1.80
N ASP A 258 -8.62 -13.84 0.72
CA ASP A 258 -7.91 -15.09 0.52
C ASP A 258 -6.74 -15.22 1.50
N ILE A 259 -6.42 -16.44 1.96
CA ILE A 259 -5.22 -16.71 2.77
C ILE A 259 -4.14 -17.30 1.85
N TYR A 260 -3.01 -16.60 1.76
CA TYR A 260 -1.86 -17.00 0.96
C TYR A 260 -0.87 -17.75 1.83
N LEU A 261 -0.67 -19.04 1.55
CA LEU A 261 0.29 -19.91 2.21
C LEU A 261 1.50 -20.13 1.31
N TYR A 262 2.61 -19.48 1.66
CA TYR A 262 3.91 -19.71 1.04
C TYR A 262 4.73 -20.70 1.85
N SER A 263 5.38 -21.65 1.18
CA SER A 263 6.34 -22.59 1.78
C SER A 263 7.61 -22.66 0.95
N ASN A 264 8.78 -22.62 1.61
CA ASN A 264 10.04 -22.96 0.96
C ASN A 264 10.73 -24.15 1.62
N TYR A 265 11.27 -25.08 0.83
CA TYR A 265 11.95 -26.26 1.36
C TYR A 265 13.10 -26.70 0.43
N ASN A 266 13.84 -27.73 0.84
CA ASN A 266 15.02 -28.24 0.15
C ASN A 266 16.08 -27.15 -0.09
N PHE A 267 16.79 -26.71 0.96
CA PHE A 267 17.69 -25.55 0.92
C PHE A 267 18.87 -25.65 -0.07
N THR A 268 19.13 -26.81 -0.68
CA THR A 268 20.11 -27.03 -1.76
C THR A 268 19.55 -26.70 -3.16
N ASP A 269 18.28 -26.99 -3.42
CA ASP A 269 17.52 -26.65 -4.62
C ASP A 269 16.13 -26.20 -4.17
N VAL A 270 16.06 -24.90 -3.83
CA VAL A 270 14.96 -24.30 -3.08
C VAL A 270 13.66 -24.41 -3.86
N LYS A 271 12.78 -25.30 -3.41
CA LYS A 271 11.38 -25.36 -3.86
C LYS A 271 10.57 -24.29 -3.16
N ARG A 272 9.58 -23.75 -3.89
CA ARG A 272 8.72 -22.65 -3.47
C ARG A 272 7.30 -23.01 -3.87
N GLU A 273 6.46 -23.23 -2.88
CA GLU A 273 5.05 -23.49 -3.04
C GLU A 273 4.25 -22.27 -2.59
N LEU A 274 3.17 -21.97 -3.32
CA LEU A 274 2.20 -20.92 -2.98
C LEU A 274 0.80 -21.47 -3.18
N HIS A 275 0.15 -21.79 -2.07
CA HIS A 275 -1.25 -22.21 -2.03
C HIS A 275 -2.13 -21.02 -1.62
N VAL A 276 -3.30 -20.90 -2.23
CA VAL A 276 -4.30 -19.89 -1.90
C VAL A 276 -5.55 -20.58 -1.38
N PHE A 277 -5.93 -20.25 -0.16
CA PHE A 277 -7.14 -20.72 0.50
C PHE A 277 -8.21 -19.63 0.31
N SER A 278 -9.21 -19.92 -0.51
CA SER A 278 -10.33 -19.02 -0.79
C SER A 278 -11.55 -19.51 0.01
N PRO A 279 -11.90 -18.85 1.14
CA PRO A 279 -13.18 -19.08 1.79
C PRO A 279 -14.33 -18.63 0.87
N LEU A 280 -15.48 -19.28 0.99
CA LEU A 280 -16.69 -19.01 0.21
C LEU A 280 -17.88 -18.82 1.18
N PRO A 281 -18.90 -18.02 0.84
CA PRO A 281 -20.03 -17.75 1.74
C PRO A 281 -20.85 -19.02 2.04
N ASP A 282 -21.24 -19.77 1.01
CA ASP A 282 -22.16 -20.92 1.11
C ASP A 282 -21.47 -22.30 1.20
N THR A 283 -20.13 -22.36 1.17
CA THR A 283 -19.39 -23.63 1.06
C THR A 283 -18.05 -23.61 1.82
N ASP A 284 -17.53 -24.81 2.07
CA ASP A 284 -16.15 -25.03 2.54
C ASP A 284 -15.12 -24.22 1.73
N PHE A 285 -14.04 -23.80 2.40
CA PHE A 285 -12.93 -23.14 1.71
C PHE A 285 -12.31 -24.04 0.63
N THR A 286 -11.91 -23.43 -0.48
CA THR A 286 -11.17 -24.11 -1.54
C THR A 286 -9.66 -23.86 -1.40
N ILE A 287 -8.84 -24.85 -1.74
CA ILE A 287 -7.37 -24.70 -1.79
C ILE A 287 -6.94 -24.78 -3.26
N THR A 288 -6.20 -23.78 -3.74
CA THR A 288 -5.65 -23.76 -5.10
C THR A 288 -4.13 -23.65 -5.07
N ASP A 289 -3.44 -24.47 -5.88
CA ASP A 289 -2.01 -24.29 -6.12
C ASP A 289 -1.79 -23.17 -7.15
N ARG A 290 -0.98 -22.18 -6.79
CA ARG A 290 -0.56 -21.05 -7.64
C ARG A 290 0.95 -21.03 -7.86
N SER A 291 1.67 -22.07 -7.42
CA SER A 291 3.14 -22.14 -7.45
C SER A 291 3.72 -21.96 -8.86
N SER A 292 3.09 -22.59 -9.85
CA SER A 292 3.46 -22.50 -11.27
C SER A 292 3.22 -21.13 -11.91
N SER A 293 2.42 -20.26 -11.28
CA SER A 293 2.15 -18.90 -11.77
C SER A 293 3.18 -17.88 -11.29
N MET A 294 3.95 -18.19 -10.24
CA MET A 294 5.00 -17.31 -9.71
C MET A 294 6.13 -17.13 -10.74
N ASN A 295 6.38 -15.89 -11.13
CA ASN A 295 7.40 -15.52 -12.11
C ASN A 295 8.32 -14.40 -11.56
N GLY A 296 9.34 -14.03 -12.33
CA GLY A 296 10.28 -12.96 -11.96
C GLY A 296 11.68 -13.21 -12.50
N SER A 297 12.51 -12.16 -12.52
CA SER A 297 13.93 -12.26 -12.89
C SER A 297 14.79 -12.86 -11.78
N THR A 298 14.31 -12.78 -10.54
CA THR A 298 14.93 -13.37 -9.34
C THR A 298 13.82 -13.81 -8.38
N PHE A 299 14.10 -14.80 -7.55
CA PHE A 299 13.15 -15.39 -6.60
C PHE A 299 13.70 -15.33 -5.18
N PRO A 300 12.85 -15.33 -4.14
CA PRO A 300 13.29 -15.42 -2.74
C PRO A 300 14.21 -16.62 -2.51
N PRO A 301 15.29 -16.49 -1.72
CA PRO A 301 16.13 -17.62 -1.35
C PRO A 301 15.39 -18.54 -0.36
N GLY A 302 16.03 -19.62 0.09
CA GLY A 302 15.47 -20.45 1.16
C GLY A 302 15.46 -19.68 2.48
N LEU A 303 14.33 -19.08 2.84
CA LEU A 303 14.15 -18.33 4.08
C LEU A 303 13.90 -19.26 5.26
N ARG A 304 14.43 -18.90 6.42
CA ARG A 304 14.24 -19.59 7.70
C ARG A 304 13.39 -18.71 8.61
N PHE A 305 12.41 -19.31 9.29
CA PHE A 305 11.39 -18.59 10.07
C PHE A 305 10.74 -17.42 9.32
N PRO A 306 10.17 -17.64 8.12
CA PRO A 306 9.60 -16.57 7.32
C PRO A 306 8.46 -15.87 8.08
N SER A 307 8.62 -14.56 8.29
CA SER A 307 7.54 -13.63 8.59
C SER A 307 6.90 -13.19 7.26
N GLY A 308 5.61 -12.86 7.27
CA GLY A 308 4.92 -12.43 6.06
C GLY A 308 3.73 -11.52 6.37
N ALA A 309 3.23 -10.85 5.35
CA ALA A 309 2.06 -9.96 5.43
C ALA A 309 1.48 -9.68 4.03
N ILE A 310 0.30 -9.09 3.96
CA ILE A 310 -0.30 -8.56 2.72
C ILE A 310 -0.56 -7.07 2.90
N LEU A 311 -0.11 -6.26 1.95
CA LEU A 311 -0.40 -4.82 1.90
C LEU A 311 -0.83 -4.42 0.48
N GLY A 312 -2.03 -3.89 0.36
CA GLY A 312 -2.66 -3.59 -0.93
C GLY A 312 -2.69 -4.84 -1.82
N THR A 313 -2.01 -4.77 -2.95
CA THR A 313 -1.94 -5.84 -3.96
C THR A 313 -0.74 -6.77 -3.81
N HIS A 314 0.05 -6.66 -2.74
CA HIS A 314 1.34 -7.36 -2.61
C HIS A 314 1.38 -8.29 -1.41
N PHE A 315 1.83 -9.52 -1.65
CA PHE A 315 2.22 -10.47 -0.62
C PHE A 315 3.72 -10.31 -0.31
N ILE A 316 4.04 -9.98 0.93
CA ILE A 316 5.39 -9.67 1.42
C ILE A 316 5.87 -10.85 2.26
N ILE A 317 7.11 -11.30 2.03
CA ILE A 317 7.82 -12.24 2.91
C ILE A 317 9.18 -11.70 3.32
N ALA A 318 9.58 -12.00 4.55
CA ALA A 318 10.88 -11.66 5.09
C ALA A 318 11.40 -12.77 6.01
N GLY A 319 12.71 -13.02 6.00
CA GLY A 319 13.28 -14.05 6.85
C GLY A 319 14.79 -14.15 6.78
N THR A 320 15.33 -14.98 7.67
CA THR A 320 16.77 -15.20 7.82
C THR A 320 17.27 -16.10 6.68
N TYR A 321 18.16 -15.58 5.83
CA TYR A 321 18.86 -16.34 4.80
C TYR A 321 20.31 -16.60 5.25
N LEU A 322 20.69 -17.88 5.25
CA LEU A 322 22.03 -18.35 5.63
C LEU A 322 22.56 -19.28 4.55
N ALA A 323 23.62 -18.84 3.88
CA ALA A 323 24.47 -19.64 3.00
C ALA A 323 25.93 -19.58 3.47
N HIS A 324 26.78 -20.49 2.99
CA HIS A 324 28.17 -20.60 3.42
C HIS A 324 29.00 -19.31 3.18
N THR A 325 28.63 -18.50 2.19
CA THR A 325 29.35 -17.28 1.78
C THR A 325 28.61 -15.99 2.05
N TYR A 326 27.31 -16.04 2.43
CA TYR A 326 26.48 -14.85 2.60
C TYR A 326 25.35 -15.10 3.58
N GLN A 327 25.09 -14.10 4.43
CA GLN A 327 24.14 -14.14 5.53
C GLN A 327 23.37 -12.83 5.51
N SER A 328 22.04 -12.86 5.58
CA SER A 328 21.23 -11.63 5.59
C SER A 328 19.82 -11.87 6.12
N TYR A 329 19.16 -10.80 6.55
CA TYR A 329 17.70 -10.75 6.56
C TYR A 329 17.22 -10.33 5.17
N SER A 330 16.51 -11.22 4.49
CA SER A 330 16.09 -11.03 3.10
C SER A 330 14.59 -10.74 3.03
N ILE A 331 14.20 -9.75 2.22
CA ILE A 331 12.83 -9.23 2.11
C ILE A 331 12.40 -9.22 0.65
N TRP A 332 11.22 -9.74 0.37
CA TRP A 332 10.69 -9.95 -0.98
C TRP A 332 9.20 -9.63 -1.02
N ALA A 333 8.72 -9.16 -2.16
CA ALA A 333 7.29 -8.92 -2.41
C ALA A 333 6.87 -9.49 -3.76
N LEU A 334 5.77 -10.22 -3.74
CA LEU A 334 5.05 -10.75 -4.90
C LEU A 334 3.86 -9.83 -5.16
N ASP A 335 3.78 -9.22 -6.36
CA ASP A 335 2.50 -8.62 -6.79
C ASP A 335 1.53 -9.75 -7.16
N LEU A 336 0.35 -9.73 -6.55
CA LEU A 336 -0.67 -10.76 -6.69
C LEU A 336 -1.40 -10.71 -8.05
N HIS A 337 -1.23 -9.64 -8.83
CA HIS A 337 -1.84 -9.51 -10.16
C HIS A 337 -0.94 -10.07 -11.27
N SER A 338 0.31 -9.60 -11.33
CA SER A 338 1.31 -10.11 -12.29
C SER A 338 1.93 -11.44 -11.87
N MET A 339 1.76 -11.86 -10.61
CA MET A 339 2.49 -12.97 -9.97
C MET A 339 4.02 -12.82 -10.05
N THR A 340 4.52 -11.58 -10.22
CA THR A 340 5.95 -11.28 -10.35
C THR A 340 6.61 -11.01 -8.99
N TRP A 341 7.68 -11.74 -8.70
CA TRP A 341 8.55 -11.51 -7.54
C TRP A 341 9.48 -10.30 -7.73
N SER A 342 9.61 -9.53 -6.65
CA SER A 342 10.54 -8.42 -6.51
C SER A 342 11.29 -8.51 -5.18
N ARG A 343 12.55 -8.04 -5.16
CA ARG A 343 13.35 -7.93 -3.93
C ARG A 343 13.22 -6.52 -3.36
N ILE A 344 12.92 -6.42 -2.07
CA ILE A 344 13.02 -5.17 -1.33
C ILE A 344 14.46 -5.06 -0.80
N ASP A 345 15.18 -4.01 -1.21
CA ASP A 345 16.49 -3.69 -0.64
C ASP A 345 16.33 -2.73 0.55
N PRO A 346 16.60 -3.16 1.79
CA PRO A 346 16.55 -2.31 2.97
C PRO A 346 17.78 -1.41 3.12
N GLY A 347 18.81 -1.53 2.28
CA GLY A 347 20.04 -0.75 2.42
C GLY A 347 20.89 -1.14 3.62
N ASN A 348 21.74 -0.21 4.07
CA ASN A 348 22.76 -0.50 5.09
C ASN A 348 22.18 -0.80 6.48
N ALA A 349 20.91 -0.47 6.72
CA ALA A 349 20.24 -0.64 8.02
C ALA A 349 20.11 -2.11 8.46
N LEU A 350 19.96 -3.05 7.51
CA LEU A 350 19.86 -4.49 7.74
C LEU A 350 21.03 -5.30 7.14
N ALA A 351 22.07 -4.62 6.67
CA ALA A 351 23.27 -5.26 6.10
C ALA A 351 24.16 -5.92 7.16
N THR A 352 24.01 -5.55 8.43
CA THR A 352 24.68 -6.12 9.59
C THR A 352 23.69 -6.29 10.76
N GLY A 353 24.11 -7.03 11.77
CA GLY A 353 23.28 -7.37 12.93
C GLY A 353 22.49 -8.66 12.75
N SER A 354 21.67 -8.94 13.74
CA SER A 354 20.82 -10.13 13.85
C SER A 354 19.36 -9.72 13.85
N TRP A 355 18.59 -10.24 12.89
CA TRP A 355 17.21 -9.84 12.63
C TRP A 355 16.38 -11.10 12.35
N PHE A 356 15.16 -11.15 12.88
CA PHE A 356 14.38 -12.40 12.91
C PHE A 356 12.88 -12.19 12.68
N ARG A 357 12.22 -11.24 13.36
CA ARG A 357 10.76 -11.05 13.30
C ARG A 357 10.42 -9.80 12.51
N ALA A 358 9.57 -9.94 11.50
CA ALA A 358 8.97 -8.81 10.79
C ALA A 358 7.47 -8.70 11.08
N CYS A 359 6.95 -7.48 10.99
CA CYS A 359 5.58 -7.10 11.29
C CYS A 359 5.14 -5.98 10.33
N LEU A 360 3.88 -6.00 9.88
CA LEU A 360 3.31 -4.96 9.02
C LEU A 360 2.58 -3.91 9.86
N TRP A 361 2.92 -2.65 9.68
CA TRP A 361 2.13 -1.50 10.13
C TRP A 361 1.39 -0.93 8.92
N ALA A 362 0.19 -1.47 8.68
CA ALA A 362 -0.57 -1.23 7.44
C ALA A 362 -0.98 0.25 7.29
N GLU A 363 -1.42 0.89 8.36
CA GLU A 363 -1.94 2.27 8.41
C GLU A 363 -0.96 3.31 7.82
N THR A 364 0.35 3.10 8.01
CA THR A 364 1.39 4.03 7.55
C THR A 364 2.19 3.49 6.35
N ASN A 365 1.79 2.35 5.79
CA ASN A 365 2.50 1.59 4.75
C ASN A 365 3.95 1.25 5.13
N LYS A 366 4.19 0.70 6.34
CA LYS A 366 5.55 0.42 6.85
C LYS A 366 5.74 -1.03 7.29
N PHE A 367 6.96 -1.51 7.11
CA PHE A 367 7.38 -2.84 7.53
C PHE A 367 8.41 -2.71 8.64
N VAL A 368 8.11 -3.33 9.79
CA VAL A 368 8.84 -3.16 11.05
C VAL A 368 9.53 -4.48 11.37
N ILE A 369 10.84 -4.42 11.61
CA ILE A 369 11.68 -5.61 11.80
C ILE A 369 12.45 -5.47 13.12
N PHE A 370 12.29 -6.45 14.00
CA PHE A 370 12.95 -6.52 15.30
C PHE A 370 14.22 -7.36 15.24
N GLY A 371 15.21 -6.94 16.04
CA GLY A 371 16.54 -7.52 16.02
C GLY A 371 17.51 -6.85 17.00
N ASN A 372 18.77 -7.24 16.87
CA ASN A 372 19.90 -6.55 17.47
C ASN A 372 20.88 -6.13 16.37
N ARG A 373 21.02 -4.83 16.13
CA ARG A 373 21.95 -4.29 15.12
C ARG A 373 23.41 -4.70 15.37
N ASN A 374 23.75 -5.04 16.61
CA ASN A 374 25.09 -5.43 17.02
C ASN A 374 25.25 -6.96 17.22
N GLY A 375 24.17 -7.74 17.01
CA GLY A 375 24.17 -9.20 17.18
C GLY A 375 24.77 -9.97 15.99
N ASN A 376 25.07 -11.25 16.17
CA ASN A 376 25.57 -12.14 15.12
C ASN A 376 24.44 -13.08 14.64
N LEU A 377 23.96 -12.85 13.42
CA LEU A 377 22.84 -13.58 12.82
C LEU A 377 23.00 -15.12 12.85
N VAL A 378 24.22 -15.66 12.75
CA VAL A 378 24.47 -17.11 12.80
C VAL A 378 24.45 -17.64 14.23
N GLU A 379 25.12 -16.97 15.16
CA GLU A 379 25.14 -17.39 16.58
C GLU A 379 23.74 -17.31 17.19
N ASP A 380 23.03 -16.23 16.91
CA ASP A 380 21.67 -16.00 17.37
C ASP A 380 20.68 -16.99 16.73
N TYR A 381 20.77 -17.24 15.42
CA TYR A 381 19.97 -18.28 14.76
C TYR A 381 20.21 -19.67 15.37
N ASN A 382 21.48 -20.05 15.56
CA ASN A 382 21.84 -21.36 16.12
C ASN A 382 21.35 -21.54 17.56
N ARG A 383 21.34 -20.46 18.35
CA ARG A 383 20.80 -20.41 19.72
C ARG A 383 19.29 -20.12 19.78
N ARG A 384 18.65 -19.86 18.63
CA ARG A 384 17.25 -19.40 18.46
C ARG A 384 16.90 -18.12 19.23
N LEU A 385 17.86 -17.19 19.36
CA LEU A 385 17.73 -15.94 20.11
C LEU A 385 16.84 -14.93 19.38
N LEU A 386 15.82 -14.42 20.08
CA LEU A 386 14.99 -13.29 19.67
C LEU A 386 15.27 -12.12 20.63
N SER A 387 15.91 -11.05 20.12
CA SER A 387 16.34 -9.84 20.87
C SER A 387 15.59 -8.60 20.39
N TRP A 388 15.09 -7.80 21.32
CA TRP A 388 14.16 -6.69 21.04
C TRP A 388 14.81 -5.29 21.19
N ASP A 389 16.15 -5.27 21.33
CA ASP A 389 17.02 -4.10 21.51
C ASP A 389 16.89 -3.05 20.40
N HIS A 390 16.65 -3.49 19.16
CA HIS A 390 16.63 -2.62 17.98
C HIS A 390 15.42 -2.91 17.09
N VAL A 391 14.99 -1.86 16.40
CA VAL A 391 13.91 -1.90 15.43
C VAL A 391 14.33 -1.17 14.16
N ALA A 392 14.16 -1.83 13.02
CA ALA A 392 14.29 -1.24 11.70
C ALA A 392 12.90 -1.02 11.10
N VAL A 393 12.69 0.14 10.47
CA VAL A 393 11.42 0.52 9.85
C VAL A 393 11.69 0.84 8.37
N ILE A 394 11.00 0.12 7.49
CA ILE A 394 11.08 0.26 6.03
C ILE A 394 9.80 0.91 5.52
N ASP A 395 9.94 1.94 4.69
CA ASP A 395 8.83 2.64 4.03
C ASP A 395 8.42 1.92 2.74
N LEU A 396 7.37 1.09 2.80
CA LEU A 396 6.93 0.26 1.67
C LEU A 396 6.37 1.10 0.50
N GLU A 397 5.72 2.24 0.81
CA GLU A 397 5.19 3.15 -0.21
C GLU A 397 6.30 3.65 -1.16
N SER A 398 7.55 3.79 -0.67
CA SER A 398 8.73 4.15 -1.48
C SER A 398 9.21 3.06 -2.48
N PHE A 399 8.63 1.86 -2.42
CA PHE A 399 8.80 0.79 -3.40
C PHE A 399 7.57 0.65 -4.31
N GLY A 400 6.47 1.35 -4.00
CA GLY A 400 5.18 1.20 -4.68
C GLY A 400 4.24 0.19 -4.02
N ILE A 401 4.57 -0.27 -2.80
CA ILE A 401 3.81 -1.25 -2.05
C ILE A 401 3.05 -0.50 -0.94
N TYR A 402 1.76 -0.29 -1.13
CA TYR A 402 0.92 0.49 -0.22
C TYR A 402 -0.55 0.07 -0.36
N GLN A 403 -1.34 0.35 0.66
CA GLN A 403 -2.79 0.16 0.62
C GLN A 403 -3.44 1.29 -0.20
N PRO A 404 -4.24 1.00 -1.25
CA PRO A 404 -5.01 2.03 -1.97
C PRO A 404 -6.00 2.75 -1.03
N PRO A 405 -6.36 4.01 -1.31
CA PRO A 405 -7.39 4.72 -0.53
C PRO A 405 -8.72 3.94 -0.50
N PRO A 406 -9.50 4.01 0.59
CA PRO A 406 -10.86 3.50 0.62
C PRO A 406 -11.82 4.43 -0.14
N LEU A 407 -12.98 3.91 -0.55
CA LEU A 407 -14.05 4.76 -1.10
C LEU A 407 -14.71 5.59 0.01
N GLN A 408 -15.02 6.86 -0.29
CA GLN A 408 -15.94 7.67 0.52
C GLN A 408 -17.40 7.56 0.06
N VAL A 409 -17.62 7.26 -1.22
CA VAL A 409 -18.94 7.02 -1.83
C VAL A 409 -18.81 5.93 -2.89
N ASP A 410 -19.87 5.15 -3.10
CA ASP A 410 -19.90 4.08 -4.10
C ASP A 410 -19.67 4.61 -5.53
N VAL A 411 -19.13 3.76 -6.40
CA VAL A 411 -18.82 4.03 -7.81
C VAL A 411 -20.03 4.65 -8.53
N THR A 412 -21.25 4.14 -8.32
CA THR A 412 -22.46 4.68 -8.95
C THR A 412 -22.78 6.12 -8.50
N MET A 413 -22.49 6.46 -7.25
CA MET A 413 -22.65 7.82 -6.72
C MET A 413 -21.57 8.79 -7.22
N GLN A 414 -20.38 8.30 -7.55
CA GLN A 414 -19.30 9.10 -8.14
C GLN A 414 -19.70 9.60 -9.54
N GLU A 415 -20.27 8.72 -10.36
CA GLU A 415 -20.76 9.05 -11.70
C GLU A 415 -21.98 9.99 -11.64
N TYR A 416 -22.96 9.69 -10.79
CA TYR A 416 -24.13 10.56 -10.58
C TYR A 416 -23.74 11.96 -10.07
N GLY A 417 -22.71 12.05 -9.22
CA GLY A 417 -22.10 13.31 -8.80
C GLY A 417 -21.48 14.07 -9.97
N LEU A 418 -20.72 13.41 -10.85
CA LEU A 418 -20.15 14.04 -12.04
C LEU A 418 -21.25 14.57 -12.98
N SER A 419 -22.29 13.78 -13.26
CA SER A 419 -23.43 14.23 -14.07
C SER A 419 -24.17 15.43 -13.45
N ALA A 420 -24.27 15.50 -12.12
CA ALA A 420 -24.86 16.65 -11.44
C ALA A 420 -24.04 17.95 -11.60
N LEU A 421 -22.72 17.86 -11.78
CA LEU A 421 -21.86 19.01 -12.14
C LEU A 421 -22.04 19.39 -13.62
N GLU A 422 -21.99 18.42 -14.52
CA GLU A 422 -22.08 18.63 -15.98
C GLU A 422 -23.47 19.14 -16.42
N GLU A 423 -24.55 18.66 -15.80
CA GLU A 423 -25.91 19.15 -16.01
C GLU A 423 -26.23 20.42 -15.19
N ALA A 424 -25.26 20.95 -14.43
CA ALA A 424 -25.34 22.14 -13.57
C ALA A 424 -26.49 22.11 -12.54
N LEU A 425 -26.77 20.92 -11.99
CA LEU A 425 -27.85 20.66 -11.06
C LEU A 425 -27.67 21.47 -9.75
N LEU A 426 -28.73 22.20 -9.36
CA LEU A 426 -28.75 23.05 -8.17
C LEU A 426 -27.58 24.06 -8.07
N ALA A 427 -27.06 24.51 -9.23
CA ALA A 427 -25.95 25.46 -9.27
C ALA A 427 -26.38 26.89 -8.93
N ASP A 428 -26.13 27.31 -7.69
CA ASP A 428 -26.43 28.63 -7.15
C ASP A 428 -25.20 29.56 -7.06
N PHE A 429 -24.05 29.10 -7.55
CA PHE A 429 -22.74 29.73 -7.37
C PHE A 429 -21.81 29.52 -8.58
N GLU A 430 -20.83 30.40 -8.74
CA GLU A 430 -19.82 30.34 -9.81
C GLU A 430 -18.39 30.31 -9.23
N VAL A 431 -17.53 29.41 -9.68
CA VAL A 431 -16.08 29.57 -9.49
C VAL A 431 -15.50 30.23 -10.74
N VAL A 432 -14.82 31.36 -10.56
CA VAL A 432 -14.10 32.08 -11.59
C VAL A 432 -12.64 31.63 -11.57
N CYS A 433 -12.13 31.23 -12.72
CA CYS A 433 -10.77 30.76 -12.93
C CYS A 433 -9.84 31.93 -13.25
N ASP A 434 -8.52 31.71 -13.18
CA ASP A 434 -7.51 32.74 -13.49
C ASP A 434 -7.60 33.22 -14.96
N ASP A 435 -8.01 32.35 -15.88
CA ASP A 435 -8.28 32.68 -17.29
C ASP A 435 -9.65 33.36 -17.54
N GLY A 436 -10.33 33.79 -16.46
CA GLY A 436 -11.62 34.47 -16.49
C GLY A 436 -12.83 33.58 -16.80
N ARG A 437 -12.62 32.29 -17.08
CA ARG A 437 -13.72 31.34 -17.31
C ARG A 437 -14.47 31.06 -16.02
N LYS A 438 -15.77 30.76 -16.14
CA LYS A 438 -16.64 30.46 -15.00
C LYS A 438 -17.18 29.05 -15.06
N ILE A 439 -17.17 28.36 -13.92
CA ILE A 439 -17.80 27.04 -13.75
C ILE A 439 -18.94 27.18 -12.75
N LYS A 440 -20.14 26.79 -13.16
CA LYS A 440 -21.34 26.78 -12.31
C LYS A 440 -21.30 25.59 -11.37
N CYS A 441 -21.64 25.80 -10.10
CA CYS A 441 -21.62 24.78 -9.07
C CYS A 441 -22.61 25.10 -7.95
N SER A 442 -22.92 24.10 -7.12
CA SER A 442 -23.71 24.28 -5.90
C SER A 442 -22.79 24.66 -4.74
N ARG A 443 -23.06 25.81 -4.10
CA ARG A 443 -22.25 26.31 -2.96
C ARG A 443 -22.25 25.33 -1.79
N LYS A 444 -23.38 24.66 -1.56
CA LYS A 444 -23.53 23.67 -0.48
C LYS A 444 -22.57 22.49 -0.64
N VAL A 445 -22.38 21.98 -1.87
CA VAL A 445 -21.45 20.88 -2.15
C VAL A 445 -20.01 21.30 -1.81
N LEU A 446 -19.62 22.55 -2.08
CA LEU A 446 -18.32 23.09 -1.67
C LEU A 446 -18.22 23.22 -0.15
N GLU A 447 -19.22 23.76 0.54
CA GLU A 447 -19.18 23.92 2.00
C GLU A 447 -19.16 22.58 2.76
N ASP A 448 -19.87 21.57 2.28
CA ASP A 448 -19.93 20.25 2.92
C ASP A 448 -18.65 19.43 2.66
N ARG A 449 -17.88 19.72 1.60
CA ARG A 449 -16.72 18.90 1.15
C ARG A 449 -15.37 19.65 1.10
N TRP A 450 -15.34 20.96 1.33
CA TRP A 450 -14.13 21.80 1.38
C TRP A 450 -14.08 22.61 2.70
N PRO A 451 -13.43 22.09 3.75
CA PRO A 451 -13.45 22.72 5.09
C PRO A 451 -12.94 24.17 5.12
N TRP A 452 -11.92 24.49 4.32
CA TRP A 452 -11.42 25.85 4.17
C TRP A 452 -12.46 26.80 3.58
N PHE A 453 -13.18 26.39 2.53
CA PHE A 453 -14.23 27.22 1.92
C PHE A 453 -15.39 27.48 2.89
N LYS A 454 -15.76 26.47 3.70
CA LYS A 454 -16.74 26.60 4.78
C LYS A 454 -16.32 27.65 5.82
N ASP A 455 -15.07 27.57 6.30
CA ASP A 455 -14.48 28.55 7.23
C ASP A 455 -14.45 29.97 6.64
N GLN A 456 -14.05 30.12 5.38
CA GLN A 456 -14.05 31.41 4.70
C GLN A 456 -15.47 31.96 4.50
N ARG A 457 -16.48 31.12 4.20
CA ARG A 457 -17.89 31.56 4.18
C ARG A 457 -18.34 32.05 5.56
N VAL A 458 -18.04 31.33 6.64
CA VAL A 458 -18.44 31.75 8.00
C VAL A 458 -17.86 33.14 8.31
N LYS A 459 -16.55 33.32 8.10
CA LYS A 459 -15.86 34.61 8.29
C LYS A 459 -16.39 35.72 7.38
N PHE A 460 -16.79 35.39 6.15
CA PHE A 460 -17.42 36.35 5.24
C PHE A 460 -18.82 36.76 5.74
N VAL A 461 -19.67 35.81 6.14
CA VAL A 461 -21.03 36.07 6.64
C VAL A 461 -20.99 36.88 7.95
N GLU A 462 -20.02 36.60 8.82
CA GLU A 462 -19.81 37.37 10.05
C GLU A 462 -19.40 38.82 9.76
N ARG A 463 -18.43 39.05 8.86
CA ARG A 463 -18.07 40.39 8.38
C ARG A 463 -19.21 41.10 7.67
N ALA A 464 -20.05 40.38 6.92
CA ALA A 464 -21.22 40.94 6.27
C ALA A 464 -22.28 41.40 7.28
N LYS A 465 -22.51 40.64 8.36
CA LYS A 465 -23.38 41.07 9.47
C LYS A 465 -22.85 42.33 10.16
N GLN A 466 -21.57 42.34 10.51
CA GLN A 466 -20.90 43.52 11.08
C GLN A 466 -21.01 44.74 10.14
N ALA A 467 -20.86 44.55 8.83
CA ALA A 467 -21.03 45.61 7.84
C ALA A 467 -22.46 46.18 7.85
N ILE A 468 -23.51 45.33 7.89
CA ILE A 468 -24.91 45.76 8.04
C ILE A 468 -25.09 46.57 9.34
N GLU A 469 -24.60 46.06 10.47
CA GLU A 469 -24.71 46.70 11.79
C GLU A 469 -24.00 48.06 11.88
N THR A 470 -22.94 48.27 11.08
CA THR A 470 -22.23 49.56 10.98
C THR A 470 -22.77 50.52 9.91
N LEU A 471 -23.65 50.08 9.02
CA LEU A 471 -24.22 50.94 7.99
C LEU A 471 -25.30 51.86 8.58
N PRO A 472 -25.29 53.17 8.28
CA PRO A 472 -26.30 54.09 8.80
C PRO A 472 -27.68 53.75 8.23
N ALA A 473 -28.64 53.49 9.11
CA ALA A 473 -29.99 53.09 8.75
C ALA A 473 -30.68 54.14 7.87
N SER A 474 -30.81 53.84 6.58
CA SER A 474 -31.49 54.68 5.61
C SER A 474 -32.99 54.48 5.68
N SER A 475 -33.77 55.57 5.61
CA SER A 475 -35.24 55.52 5.49
C SER A 475 -35.75 54.88 4.18
N MET A 476 -34.83 54.46 3.30
CA MET A 476 -35.09 53.73 2.06
C MET A 476 -34.77 52.23 2.14
N ASP A 477 -34.29 51.70 3.28
CA ASP A 477 -33.94 50.28 3.37
C ASP A 477 -35.20 49.41 3.48
N VAL A 478 -35.44 48.58 2.46
CA VAL A 478 -36.62 47.72 2.35
C VAL A 478 -36.30 46.34 2.90
N GLY A 479 -37.14 45.84 3.81
CA GLY A 479 -36.99 44.52 4.40
C GLY A 479 -37.00 43.39 3.36
N LEU A 480 -36.36 42.26 3.71
CA LEU A 480 -36.29 41.09 2.83
C LEU A 480 -37.70 40.57 2.50
N PRO A 481 -38.02 40.28 1.22
CA PRO A 481 -39.32 39.70 0.86
C PRO A 481 -39.53 38.32 1.48
N ASP A 482 -40.70 38.14 2.10
CA ASP A 482 -41.18 36.84 2.58
C ASP A 482 -41.28 35.85 1.41
N LEU A 483 -40.74 34.64 1.61
CA LEU A 483 -40.86 33.55 0.64
C LEU A 483 -41.94 32.56 1.09
N PRO A 484 -42.93 32.22 0.23
CA PRO A 484 -43.89 31.18 0.54
C PRO A 484 -43.18 29.84 0.71
N GLY A 485 -43.46 29.15 1.81
CA GLY A 485 -42.89 27.83 2.12
C GLY A 485 -41.53 27.85 2.84
N ALA A 486 -40.98 29.00 3.20
CA ALA A 486 -39.88 29.05 4.16
C ALA A 486 -40.37 28.58 5.54
N PRO A 487 -39.70 27.61 6.21
CA PRO A 487 -40.05 27.24 7.57
C PRO A 487 -39.73 28.38 8.55
N HIS A 488 -40.35 28.38 9.72
CA HIS A 488 -39.99 29.26 10.83
C HIS A 488 -38.66 28.82 11.51
N SER A 489 -37.61 28.64 10.71
CA SER A 489 -36.25 28.42 11.21
C SER A 489 -35.73 29.70 11.86
N THR A 490 -35.20 29.59 13.08
CA THR A 490 -34.65 30.70 13.87
C THR A 490 -33.35 31.30 13.32
N GLU A 491 -32.79 30.73 12.25
CA GLU A 491 -31.66 31.31 11.52
C GLU A 491 -32.12 32.45 10.61
N ALA A 492 -31.70 33.69 10.93
CA ALA A 492 -31.95 34.84 10.08
C ALA A 492 -31.33 34.66 8.69
N ARG A 493 -32.20 34.64 7.66
CA ARG A 493 -31.80 34.50 6.25
C ARG A 493 -30.77 35.59 5.87
N PRO A 494 -29.57 35.24 5.38
CA PRO A 494 -28.58 36.23 4.99
C PRO A 494 -29.09 37.08 3.82
N ASP A 495 -28.76 38.38 3.85
CA ASP A 495 -29.17 39.33 2.82
C ASP A 495 -28.62 38.91 1.43
N PRO A 496 -29.46 38.74 0.39
CA PRO A 496 -29.01 38.45 -0.96
C PRO A 496 -28.02 39.48 -1.53
N ARG A 497 -28.08 40.75 -1.11
CA ARG A 497 -27.13 41.81 -1.47
C ARG A 497 -25.70 41.51 -1.01
N LEU A 498 -25.58 40.80 0.11
CA LEU A 498 -24.31 40.45 0.76
C LEU A 498 -24.07 38.93 0.77
N THR A 499 -24.80 38.19 -0.06
CA THR A 499 -24.56 36.76 -0.31
C THR A 499 -23.64 36.64 -1.53
N PRO A 500 -22.38 36.21 -1.39
CA PRO A 500 -21.47 36.11 -2.52
C PRO A 500 -22.01 35.08 -3.53
N ARG A 501 -22.01 35.45 -4.80
CA ARG A 501 -22.47 34.59 -5.91
C ARG A 501 -21.33 33.95 -6.70
N ALA A 502 -20.10 34.39 -6.48
CA ALA A 502 -18.91 33.84 -7.11
C ALA A 502 -17.73 33.77 -6.14
N PHE A 503 -16.78 32.88 -6.43
CA PHE A 503 -15.47 32.78 -5.79
C PHE A 503 -14.38 32.77 -6.87
N ASN A 504 -13.33 33.58 -6.69
CA ASN A 504 -12.20 33.61 -7.61
C ASN A 504 -11.13 32.64 -7.11
N LEU A 505 -10.80 31.62 -7.90
CA LEU A 505 -9.67 30.72 -7.67
C LEU A 505 -8.54 31.08 -8.63
N SER A 506 -7.34 31.31 -8.10
CA SER A 506 -6.12 31.62 -8.86
C SER A 506 -5.52 30.38 -9.55
N GLU A 507 -6.38 29.62 -10.25
CA GLU A 507 -6.03 28.41 -10.99
C GLU A 507 -6.66 28.45 -12.39
N PRO A 508 -5.93 28.00 -13.44
CA PRO A 508 -6.49 27.85 -14.78
C PRO A 508 -7.68 26.88 -14.84
N TYR A 509 -8.61 27.13 -15.77
CA TYR A 509 -9.84 26.35 -15.95
C TYR A 509 -9.69 24.81 -15.89
N PRO A 510 -8.68 24.16 -16.51
CA PRO A 510 -8.53 22.70 -16.44
C PRO A 510 -8.30 22.17 -15.01
N ILE A 511 -7.64 22.94 -14.16
CA ILE A 511 -7.33 22.57 -12.77
C ILE A 511 -8.55 22.86 -11.88
N THR A 512 -9.17 24.02 -12.04
CA THR A 512 -10.41 24.38 -11.33
C THR A 512 -11.53 23.39 -11.63
N LEU A 513 -11.69 22.97 -12.90
CA LEU A 513 -12.64 21.93 -13.28
C LEU A 513 -12.31 20.58 -12.65
N ALA A 514 -11.06 20.14 -12.67
CA ALA A 514 -10.64 18.87 -12.07
C ALA A 514 -10.85 18.83 -10.54
N LEU A 515 -10.67 19.97 -9.86
CA LEU A 515 -10.96 20.13 -8.43
C LEU A 515 -12.46 20.11 -8.14
N LEU A 516 -13.28 20.78 -8.96
CA LEU A 516 -14.74 20.76 -8.84
C LEU A 516 -15.33 19.37 -9.13
N GLN A 517 -14.80 18.66 -10.13
CA GLN A 517 -15.13 17.27 -10.41
C GLN A 517 -14.86 16.39 -9.18
N TYR A 518 -13.71 16.55 -8.51
CA TYR A 518 -13.43 15.87 -7.24
C TYR A 518 -14.43 16.28 -6.14
N PHE A 519 -14.80 17.55 -6.00
CA PHE A 519 -15.80 17.92 -4.98
C PHE A 519 -17.20 17.33 -5.25
N TYR A 520 -17.53 16.96 -6.49
CA TYR A 520 -18.80 16.32 -6.83
C TYR A 520 -18.77 14.79 -6.75
N SER A 521 -17.70 14.14 -7.22
CA SER A 521 -17.56 12.67 -7.19
C SER A 521 -16.91 12.14 -5.90
N LEU A 522 -16.15 12.97 -5.17
CA LEU A 522 -15.17 12.56 -4.15
C LEU A 522 -14.09 11.58 -4.66
N ALA A 523 -13.85 11.56 -5.98
CA ALA A 523 -12.91 10.64 -6.62
C ALA A 523 -12.16 11.29 -7.80
N LEU A 524 -11.10 10.63 -8.27
CA LEU A 524 -10.40 10.96 -9.51
C LEU A 524 -10.83 9.97 -10.60
N ILE A 525 -11.79 10.38 -11.42
CA ILE A 525 -12.48 9.52 -12.40
C ILE A 525 -12.41 10.05 -13.85
N THR A 526 -12.11 11.33 -14.08
CA THR A 526 -12.07 11.87 -15.45
C THR A 526 -10.66 11.79 -16.05
N PRO A 527 -10.51 11.60 -17.38
CA PRO A 527 -9.20 11.64 -18.04
C PRO A 527 -8.43 12.95 -17.79
N LEU A 528 -9.15 14.06 -17.59
CA LEU A 528 -8.58 15.35 -17.21
C LEU A 528 -7.89 15.30 -15.84
N GLN A 529 -8.54 14.72 -14.83
CA GLN A 529 -7.98 14.56 -13.48
C GLN A 529 -6.70 13.71 -13.47
N HIS A 530 -6.57 12.75 -14.39
CA HIS A 530 -5.39 11.88 -14.51
C HIS A 530 -4.25 12.45 -15.36
N ALA A 531 -4.42 13.63 -15.97
CA ALA A 531 -3.36 14.29 -16.73
C ALA A 531 -2.19 14.69 -15.79
N PRO A 532 -0.90 14.39 -16.11
CA PRO A 532 0.20 14.59 -15.15
C PRO A 532 0.37 16.01 -14.59
N ALA A 533 0.08 17.04 -15.40
CA ALA A 533 0.09 18.44 -14.96
C ALA A 533 -1.05 18.75 -13.98
N VAL A 534 -2.24 18.18 -14.21
CA VAL A 534 -3.41 18.33 -13.34
C VAL A 534 -3.21 17.59 -12.02
N LEU A 535 -2.71 16.34 -12.05
CA LEU A 535 -2.33 15.60 -10.84
C LEU A 535 -1.31 16.38 -10.00
N SER A 536 -0.32 17.00 -10.65
CA SER A 536 0.69 17.81 -9.95
C SER A 536 0.06 19.00 -9.21
N GLN A 537 -0.78 19.78 -9.89
CA GLN A 537 -1.43 20.93 -9.26
C GLN A 537 -2.48 20.52 -8.22
N LEU A 538 -3.22 19.43 -8.44
CA LEU A 538 -4.13 18.86 -7.43
C LEU A 538 -3.38 18.41 -6.17
N LEU A 539 -2.14 17.91 -6.26
CA LEU A 539 -1.35 17.60 -5.06
C LEU A 539 -1.02 18.88 -4.29
N ILE A 540 -0.57 19.93 -4.98
CA ILE A 540 -0.27 21.25 -4.38
C ILE A 540 -1.53 21.84 -3.72
N LEU A 541 -2.66 21.87 -4.43
CA LEU A 541 -3.95 22.34 -3.92
C LEU A 541 -4.42 21.53 -2.70
N SER A 542 -4.30 20.20 -2.74
CA SER A 542 -4.66 19.34 -1.60
C SER A 542 -3.79 19.58 -0.37
N SER A 543 -2.50 19.88 -0.57
CA SER A 543 -1.56 20.23 0.51
C SER A 543 -1.81 21.65 1.05
N THR A 544 -2.12 22.62 0.18
CA THR A 544 -2.39 24.01 0.57
C THR A 544 -3.71 24.13 1.34
N TYR A 545 -4.77 23.45 0.89
CA TYR A 545 -6.10 23.48 1.52
C TYR A 545 -6.35 22.35 2.52
N GLN A 546 -5.33 21.54 2.85
CA GLN A 546 -5.39 20.43 3.82
C GLN A 546 -6.49 19.40 3.51
N ILE A 547 -6.70 19.09 2.23
CA ILE A 547 -7.71 18.12 1.76
C ILE A 547 -7.07 16.72 1.72
N SER A 548 -6.88 16.11 2.89
CA SER A 548 -6.12 14.86 3.07
C SER A 548 -6.62 13.70 2.19
N HIS A 549 -7.93 13.62 1.94
CA HIS A 549 -8.50 12.60 1.06
C HIS A 549 -8.06 12.78 -0.41
N LEU A 550 -8.20 13.99 -0.96
CA LEU A 550 -7.69 14.33 -2.29
C LEU A 550 -6.19 14.07 -2.39
N GLN A 551 -5.42 14.45 -1.36
CA GLN A 551 -3.98 14.18 -1.31
C GLN A 551 -3.68 12.67 -1.40
N SER A 552 -4.47 11.82 -0.73
CA SER A 552 -4.33 10.35 -0.80
C SER A 552 -4.64 9.80 -2.19
N LEU A 553 -5.71 10.29 -2.84
CA LEU A 553 -6.11 9.87 -4.20
C LEU A 553 -5.09 10.32 -5.24
N VAL A 554 -4.61 11.56 -5.16
CA VAL A 554 -3.60 12.11 -6.06
C VAL A 554 -2.27 11.37 -5.90
N LYS A 555 -1.83 11.08 -4.66
CA LYS A 555 -0.67 10.19 -4.43
C LYS A 555 -0.88 8.81 -5.07
N HIS A 556 -2.06 8.19 -4.91
CA HIS A 556 -2.36 6.89 -5.51
C HIS A 556 -2.30 6.94 -7.06
N ALA A 557 -2.92 7.95 -7.67
CA ALA A 557 -2.88 8.17 -9.11
C ALA A 557 -1.44 8.41 -9.62
N MET A 558 -0.66 9.28 -8.96
CA MET A 558 0.74 9.54 -9.32
C MET A 558 1.63 8.29 -9.13
N HIS A 559 1.39 7.46 -8.11
CA HIS A 559 2.05 6.17 -7.92
C HIS A 559 1.71 5.15 -9.03
N ARG A 560 0.55 5.25 -9.69
CA ARG A 560 0.18 4.42 -10.85
C ARG A 560 0.70 4.98 -12.17
N ALA A 561 0.70 6.31 -12.33
CA ALA A 561 1.18 7.04 -13.50
C ALA A 561 2.69 7.30 -13.52
N LEU A 562 3.45 6.74 -12.57
CA LEU A 562 4.90 6.94 -12.46
C LEU A 562 5.64 6.21 -13.59
N SER A 563 6.26 6.99 -14.48
CA SER A 563 7.00 6.52 -15.64
C SER A 563 8.33 7.27 -15.77
N ASN A 564 9.22 6.82 -16.66
CA ASN A 564 10.50 7.49 -16.88
C ASN A 564 10.32 8.96 -17.29
N SER A 565 9.30 9.28 -18.10
CA SER A 565 9.03 10.66 -18.55
C SER A 565 8.33 11.52 -17.50
N THR A 566 7.44 10.95 -16.67
CA THR A 566 6.74 11.71 -15.61
C THR A 566 7.56 11.85 -14.33
N SER A 567 8.53 10.98 -14.09
CA SER A 567 9.25 10.86 -12.80
C SER A 567 9.92 12.14 -12.28
N VAL A 568 10.45 13.02 -13.13
CA VAL A 568 11.11 14.26 -12.69
C VAL A 568 10.12 15.25 -12.10
N GLY A 569 9.02 15.56 -12.80
CA GLY A 569 7.98 16.45 -12.27
C GLY A 569 7.27 15.87 -11.04
N VAL A 570 7.08 14.54 -10.99
CA VAL A 570 6.56 13.87 -9.78
C VAL A 570 7.51 14.05 -8.59
N TYR A 571 8.83 13.96 -8.78
CA TYR A 571 9.83 14.21 -7.73
C TYR A 571 9.79 15.65 -7.20
N GLU A 572 9.76 16.64 -8.09
CA GLU A 572 9.71 18.06 -7.74
C GLU A 572 8.46 18.39 -6.91
N VAL A 573 7.28 18.01 -7.41
CA VAL A 573 6.00 18.32 -6.78
C VAL A 573 5.80 17.53 -5.48
N ALA A 574 6.25 16.27 -5.42
CA ALA A 574 6.27 15.50 -4.18
C ALA A 574 7.24 16.09 -3.13
N THR A 575 8.32 16.77 -3.56
CA THR A 575 9.22 17.50 -2.65
C THR A 575 8.50 18.70 -2.04
N LEU A 576 7.82 19.52 -2.85
CA LEU A 576 7.05 20.68 -2.38
C LEU A 576 5.92 20.27 -1.40
N CYS A 577 5.23 19.18 -1.69
CA CYS A 577 4.10 18.68 -0.89
C CYS A 577 4.54 17.77 0.28
N SER A 578 5.83 17.71 0.63
CA SER A 578 6.39 16.85 1.70
C SER A 578 6.10 15.34 1.57
N CYS A 579 5.75 14.88 0.36
CA CYS A 579 5.36 13.50 0.05
C CYS A 579 6.58 12.57 -0.14
N ARG A 580 7.40 12.43 0.92
CA ARG A 580 8.69 11.70 0.93
C ARG A 580 8.67 10.33 0.25
N SER A 581 7.64 9.51 0.47
CA SER A 581 7.57 8.16 -0.11
C SER A 581 7.45 8.19 -1.64
N LEU A 582 6.58 9.04 -2.18
CA LEU A 582 6.43 9.27 -3.61
C LEU A 582 7.68 9.92 -4.22
N GLN A 583 8.28 10.88 -3.53
CA GLN A 583 9.55 11.52 -3.89
C GLN A 583 10.68 10.49 -4.06
N ILE A 584 10.91 9.63 -3.06
CA ILE A 584 11.97 8.61 -3.13
C ILE A 584 11.69 7.60 -4.26
N ARG A 585 10.43 7.18 -4.44
CA ARG A 585 10.06 6.26 -5.52
C ARG A 585 10.31 6.87 -6.90
N ALA A 586 9.96 8.14 -7.10
CA ALA A 586 10.24 8.86 -8.33
C ALA A 586 11.75 8.99 -8.60
N LEU A 587 12.55 9.31 -7.58
CA LEU A 587 14.01 9.36 -7.68
C LEU A 587 14.63 7.99 -8.04
N LYS A 588 14.13 6.88 -7.46
CA LYS A 588 14.54 5.51 -7.83
C LYS A 588 14.29 5.24 -9.33
N THR A 589 13.14 5.68 -9.88
CA THR A 589 12.84 5.55 -11.32
C THR A 589 13.80 6.35 -12.20
N VAL A 590 14.12 7.60 -11.84
CA VAL A 590 15.11 8.43 -12.55
C VAL A 590 16.49 7.75 -12.56
N MET A 591 16.93 7.23 -11.43
CA MET A 591 18.23 6.54 -11.30
C MET A 591 18.30 5.23 -12.08
N ALA A 592 17.24 4.41 -12.05
CA ALA A 592 17.18 3.17 -12.82
C ALA A 592 17.19 3.42 -14.35
N TYR A 593 16.58 4.52 -14.79
CA TYR A 593 16.61 4.92 -16.21
C TYR A 593 18.00 5.40 -16.65
N SER A 594 18.69 6.22 -15.84
CA SER A 594 20.02 6.73 -16.19
C SER A 594 21.07 5.61 -16.23
N GLN A 595 21.05 4.68 -15.26
CA GLN A 595 21.92 3.49 -15.25
C GLN A 595 21.80 2.66 -16.54
N ARG A 596 20.56 2.30 -16.92
CA ARG A 596 20.30 1.55 -18.17
C ARG A 596 20.77 2.26 -19.43
N ARG A 597 20.75 3.61 -19.46
CA ARG A 597 21.28 4.41 -20.57
C ARG A 597 22.82 4.35 -20.63
N THR A 598 23.49 4.42 -19.48
CA THR A 598 24.95 4.26 -19.39
C THR A 598 25.40 2.85 -19.76
N GLU A 599 24.66 1.82 -19.36
CA GLU A 599 24.93 0.41 -19.72
C GLU A 599 24.84 0.17 -21.22
N ARG A 600 23.77 0.65 -21.89
CA ARG A 600 23.64 0.58 -23.35
C ARG A 600 24.80 1.27 -24.07
N SER A 601 25.13 2.50 -23.67
CA SER A 601 26.28 3.23 -24.23
C SER A 601 27.62 2.48 -24.05
N ARG A 602 27.78 1.72 -22.95
CA ARG A 602 28.95 0.84 -22.71
C ARG A 602 28.92 -0.48 -23.50
N ALA A 603 27.75 -0.93 -23.95
CA ALA A 603 27.63 -2.07 -24.87
C ALA A 603 27.94 -1.63 -26.30
N ASP A 604 27.35 -0.53 -26.77
CA ASP A 604 27.56 0.00 -28.13
C ASP A 604 29.03 0.33 -28.40
N SER A 605 29.71 0.96 -27.42
CA SER A 605 31.15 1.27 -27.48
C SER A 605 32.08 0.06 -27.36
N ARG A 606 31.56 -1.12 -26.98
CA ARG A 606 32.29 -2.39 -27.05
C ARG A 606 32.01 -3.16 -28.35
N GLY A 607 30.83 -2.98 -28.95
CA GLY A 607 30.47 -3.57 -30.25
C GLY A 607 31.24 -2.97 -31.43
N GLY A 608 31.59 -1.69 -31.38
CA GLY A 608 32.32 -0.99 -32.44
C GLY A 608 33.83 -1.31 -32.56
N GLY A 609 34.35 -2.29 -31.80
CA GLY A 609 35.79 -2.53 -31.62
C GLY A 609 36.43 -3.66 -32.45
N GLY A 610 35.74 -4.20 -33.46
CA GLY A 610 36.25 -5.28 -34.32
C GLY A 610 36.95 -4.76 -35.57
N GLY A 611 38.29 -4.72 -35.57
CA GLY A 611 39.08 -4.14 -36.66
C GLY A 611 39.10 -4.97 -37.95
N GLY A 612 38.76 -4.34 -39.07
CA GLY A 612 39.00 -4.91 -40.40
C GLY A 612 40.47 -4.80 -40.80
N SER A 613 41.11 -5.93 -41.09
CA SER A 613 42.46 -5.98 -41.70
C SER A 613 42.37 -6.47 -43.14
N ARG A 614 43.12 -5.85 -44.05
CA ARG A 614 43.16 -6.19 -45.48
C ARG A 614 44.15 -7.31 -45.74
N ASN A 615 43.86 -8.16 -46.72
CA ASN A 615 44.86 -8.73 -47.63
C ASN A 615 44.21 -8.99 -49.01
N PRO A 616 44.99 -9.08 -50.12
CA PRO A 616 44.44 -8.94 -51.46
C PRO A 616 44.55 -10.17 -52.38
N ASP A 617 43.64 -10.17 -53.37
CA ASP A 617 43.75 -10.72 -54.74
C ASP A 617 43.68 -12.24 -55.02
N GLN A 618 43.35 -12.55 -56.29
CA GLN A 618 43.08 -13.86 -56.91
C GLN A 618 41.78 -14.58 -56.47
N GLY A 619 40.98 -15.18 -57.37
CA GLY A 619 41.02 -15.13 -58.84
C GLY A 619 40.01 -16.07 -59.54
N ASP A 620 39.22 -15.49 -60.46
CA ASP A 620 38.49 -16.07 -61.61
C ASP A 620 37.40 -17.17 -61.50
N TYR A 621 36.55 -17.19 -62.54
CA TYR A 621 35.52 -18.16 -62.99
C TYR A 621 34.25 -18.29 -62.10
N GLU A 622 33.05 -17.90 -62.54
CA GLU A 622 32.18 -18.49 -63.59
C GLU A 622 31.65 -19.91 -63.22
N TYR A 623 30.37 -20.28 -63.42
CA TYR A 623 29.40 -19.85 -64.45
C TYR A 623 27.93 -20.21 -64.07
N GLN A 624 26.93 -19.35 -64.44
CA GLN A 624 25.46 -19.62 -64.57
C GLN A 624 24.64 -20.18 -63.36
N GLY A 625 23.30 -20.00 -63.26
CA GLY A 625 22.37 -19.10 -63.97
C GLY A 625 20.88 -19.56 -64.02
N ARG A 626 19.93 -18.59 -63.97
CA ARG A 626 18.46 -18.63 -64.26
C ARG A 626 17.44 -19.10 -63.19
N GLY A 627 16.21 -18.54 -63.28
CA GLY A 627 15.02 -18.76 -62.42
C GLY A 627 14.76 -17.55 -61.50
N SER A 628 13.89 -16.56 -61.75
CA SER A 628 12.48 -16.51 -62.22
C SER A 628 11.47 -17.22 -61.33
N ASP A 629 10.31 -16.69 -60.91
CA ASP A 629 9.73 -15.31 -60.71
C ASP A 629 8.53 -15.51 -59.70
N ASP A 630 7.67 -14.59 -59.20
CA ASP A 630 7.30 -13.18 -59.42
C ASP A 630 6.61 -12.58 -58.13
N ALA A 631 6.15 -11.33 -58.20
CA ALA A 631 4.91 -10.78 -57.60
C ALA A 631 4.82 -10.32 -56.11
N LEU A 632 4.69 -8.99 -55.95
CA LEU A 632 3.72 -8.20 -55.12
C LEU A 632 3.55 -8.51 -53.61
N GLY A 633 3.44 -7.53 -52.69
CA GLY A 633 3.48 -6.06 -52.80
C GLY A 633 2.64 -5.38 -51.68
N SER A 634 3.12 -4.28 -51.07
CA SER A 634 2.32 -3.42 -50.15
C SER A 634 2.93 -2.01 -49.98
N PRO A 635 2.14 -0.94 -49.71
CA PRO A 635 2.59 0.44 -49.98
C PRO A 635 2.81 1.38 -48.77
N ASN A 636 3.88 2.17 -48.89
CA ASN A 636 4.16 3.54 -48.40
C ASN A 636 3.20 4.28 -47.41
N ARG A 637 3.84 4.98 -46.46
CA ARG A 637 3.49 6.38 -46.11
C ARG A 637 4.74 7.28 -46.21
N PRO A 638 4.60 8.60 -46.51
CA PRO A 638 5.70 9.39 -47.10
C PRO A 638 6.53 10.20 -46.09
N ARG A 639 7.74 10.61 -46.53
CA ARG A 639 8.51 11.71 -45.95
C ARG A 639 8.12 13.05 -46.61
N GLY A 640 8.11 14.12 -45.83
CA GLY A 640 8.07 15.51 -46.32
C GLY A 640 9.29 16.29 -45.81
N THR A 641 9.76 17.27 -46.58
CA THR A 641 11.01 18.01 -46.34
C THR A 641 10.78 19.52 -46.35
N SER A 642 11.44 20.26 -45.45
CA SER A 642 12.25 21.46 -45.78
C SER A 642 12.61 22.27 -44.53
N ASP A 643 13.88 22.64 -44.41
CA ASP A 643 14.35 23.70 -43.50
C ASP A 643 14.57 25.00 -44.30
N VAL A 644 14.30 26.15 -43.69
CA VAL A 644 14.44 27.48 -44.32
C VAL A 644 15.41 28.36 -43.53
N ARG A 645 16.19 29.16 -44.27
CA ARG A 645 17.30 30.01 -43.80
C ARG A 645 16.91 31.02 -42.71
N SER A 646 17.86 31.27 -41.81
CA SER A 646 17.98 32.57 -41.11
C SER A 646 18.87 33.54 -41.92
N PRO A 647 18.58 34.86 -41.93
CA PRO A 647 19.44 35.89 -42.53
C PRO A 647 20.51 36.42 -41.54
N GLY A 648 21.45 37.23 -42.03
CA GLY A 648 22.44 37.93 -41.19
C GLY A 648 23.22 39.04 -41.93
N THR A 649 23.99 39.82 -41.19
CA THR A 649 24.90 40.92 -41.61
C THR A 649 26.04 41.03 -40.57
N VAL A 650 27.35 41.10 -40.91
CA VAL A 650 28.15 42.21 -41.53
C VAL A 650 28.31 43.39 -40.54
N ASP A 651 29.48 43.96 -40.17
CA ASP A 651 30.93 43.79 -40.47
C ASP A 651 31.78 44.67 -39.48
N GLN A 652 33.13 44.77 -39.35
CA GLN A 652 34.36 44.09 -39.86
C GLN A 652 35.58 44.40 -38.90
N HIS A 653 36.85 44.23 -39.35
CA HIS A 653 38.15 44.67 -38.76
C HIS A 653 38.66 43.96 -37.46
N SER A 654 39.87 43.36 -37.32
CA SER A 654 41.28 43.67 -37.70
C SER A 654 41.98 44.68 -36.76
N THR A 655 43.20 44.49 -36.20
CA THR A 655 44.26 43.45 -36.33
C THR A 655 45.33 43.62 -35.23
N THR A 656 46.17 42.59 -34.94
CA THR A 656 47.51 42.67 -34.26
C THR A 656 47.58 43.22 -32.81
N SER A 657 48.64 43.03 -31.97
CA SER A 657 49.67 41.99 -31.79
C SER A 657 50.42 42.18 -30.43
N ASN A 658 51.37 41.30 -30.09
CA ASN A 658 52.50 41.48 -29.14
C ASN A 658 52.34 41.49 -27.59
N SER A 659 52.87 40.40 -27.00
CA SER A 659 53.94 40.33 -25.97
C SER A 659 53.80 40.82 -24.50
N ARG A 660 53.81 39.81 -23.59
CA ARG A 660 54.68 39.63 -22.39
C ARG A 660 55.02 40.79 -21.42
N GLY A 661 54.68 40.55 -20.14
CA GLY A 661 55.32 41.08 -18.91
C GLY A 661 54.36 40.86 -17.73
N HIS A 662 54.54 40.01 -16.70
CA HIS A 662 55.65 39.38 -15.96
C HIS A 662 55.97 40.08 -14.61
N VAL A 663 55.81 39.31 -13.52
CA VAL A 663 56.18 39.55 -12.10
C VAL A 663 55.41 40.59 -11.28
N GLY A 664 54.76 40.13 -10.19
CA GLY A 664 55.29 40.50 -8.86
C GLY A 664 54.36 40.99 -7.75
N ASN A 665 54.06 40.11 -6.78
CA ASN A 665 53.74 40.42 -5.36
C ASN A 665 52.42 41.21 -5.10
N ARG A 666 51.84 41.21 -3.89
CA ARG A 666 52.22 40.62 -2.59
C ARG A 666 50.96 40.22 -1.78
N SER A 667 51.18 39.46 -0.69
CA SER A 667 50.29 39.26 0.49
C SER A 667 49.50 40.52 0.90
N GLU A 668 48.29 40.42 1.47
CA GLU A 668 47.89 39.55 2.60
C GLU A 668 46.81 38.49 2.30
#